data_AF-A0A091GH75-F1
#
_entry.id   AF-A0A091GH75-F1
#
_cell.length_a   1.000
_cell.length_b   1.000
_cell.length_c   1.000
_cell.angle_alpha   90.00
_cell.angle_beta   90.00
_cell.angle_gamma   90.00
#
_symmetry.space_group_name_H-M   'P 1'
#
loop_
_entity.id
_entity.type
_entity.pdbx_description
1 polymer ?
#
loop_
_entity_poly.entity_id
_entity_poly.type
_entity_poly.pdbx_seq_one_letter_code
_entity_poly.pdbx_strand_id
1 'polypeptide(L)'
;LDVSMDPWSFFYTCLVSALLHRFYIYAAIAFGVSVWIVIQFLSTRKKGENSNRNPAPSEGIEGKLLNGFTTPQAKEVHVAGVKIFYGSQTGTAKRFATGLAEAVVSLTLPVEVISMGDYDPDDCLAEETTSRNVCVFLVATYTDGQPTESAAWFCKWLEEAANDFRFGKTYLKGLRYAVFGLGNSVYVDHYNTVGRNIDRWLWMLSASRVMTRGEGDCNVAQSRHGSIEADFEAWKAKFLSQLQALCRGEKSCSGKCKKGKCKSLGKQSKESSDHEHWASEHENTEAEELFETSSEEEADAEEAGGANSVIDVEDLGNMMSHMKKAKRERELEEGDVGMSLTGGNAGRKEEGEKREMITPALREALTKQGYKLVGSHSGVKLCRWTKSMLRGRGGCYKHTFYGIESHRCMEATPSLACANKCVFCWRHHTNPVGTEWRWKMDQPEMILQEAIENHRNMITRFKGVPGVKANRFEEAMTAKHCALSLVGEPIMYPEINRFVKLLHQHSISSFLVTNAQFPDEIRNLEPVTQLYVSVDASTKESLKRIDRPLFKDFWQRFLESLKALSEKQQRTVYRLTLVKAWNVDELKAYADLISLGKPDFIEVKGVTYCGESSASNLTMANVPWHEEVVHFVQELADLIPDYEIACEHEHSNCLLVAHKKVRL
;
A
#
# COMPACT_ATOMS: atom_id res chain seq x y z
N LEU A 1 -85.99 12.22 -25.76
CA LEU A 1 -85.36 11.57 -24.59
C LEU A 1 -83.91 11.93 -24.66
N ASP A 2 -83.39 12.56 -23.60
CA ASP A 2 -82.18 13.37 -23.61
C ASP A 2 -81.65 13.48 -22.15
N VAL A 3 -80.45 14.03 -21.97
CA VAL A 3 -79.75 14.29 -20.68
C VAL A 3 -79.22 13.01 -19.99
N SER A 4 -77.98 12.92 -19.50
CA SER A 4 -76.85 13.88 -19.42
C SER A 4 -75.49 13.22 -19.73
N MET A 5 -74.49 14.03 -20.06
CA MET A 5 -73.06 13.65 -20.02
C MET A 5 -72.43 14.03 -18.67
N ASP A 6 -71.57 13.17 -18.13
CA ASP A 6 -70.77 13.45 -16.92
C ASP A 6 -69.36 13.98 -17.29
N PRO A 7 -68.96 15.18 -16.82
CA PRO A 7 -67.62 15.73 -17.01
C PRO A 7 -66.46 14.83 -16.55
N TRP A 8 -66.66 13.94 -15.57
CA TRP A 8 -65.59 13.05 -15.07
C TRP A 8 -65.04 12.09 -16.14
N SER A 9 -65.88 11.68 -17.09
CA SER A 9 -65.48 10.85 -18.24
C SER A 9 -64.40 11.52 -19.10
N PHE A 10 -64.48 12.84 -19.27
CA PHE A 10 -63.53 13.63 -20.06
C PHE A 10 -62.16 13.74 -19.36
N PHE A 11 -62.15 13.98 -18.05
CA PHE A 11 -60.90 14.01 -17.28
C PHE A 11 -60.19 12.65 -17.28
N TYR A 12 -60.94 11.54 -17.16
CA TYR A 12 -60.37 10.19 -17.18
C TYR A 12 -59.74 9.85 -18.54
N THR A 13 -60.40 10.22 -19.66
CA THR A 13 -59.87 10.00 -21.01
C THR A 13 -58.65 10.87 -21.31
N CYS A 14 -58.59 12.12 -20.85
CA CYS A 14 -57.37 12.94 -20.92
C CYS A 14 -56.19 12.31 -20.15
N LEU A 15 -56.44 11.76 -18.95
CA LEU A 15 -55.39 11.18 -18.10
C LEU A 15 -54.84 9.87 -18.68
N VAL A 16 -55.70 9.02 -19.26
CA VAL A 16 -55.30 7.83 -20.02
C VAL A 16 -54.52 8.21 -21.30
N SER A 17 -54.91 9.27 -22.00
CA SER A 17 -54.16 9.79 -23.16
C SER A 17 -52.74 10.24 -22.78
N ALA A 18 -52.57 10.95 -21.67
CA ALA A 18 -51.26 11.35 -21.16
C ALA A 18 -50.36 10.13 -20.84
N LEU A 19 -50.93 9.05 -20.29
CA LEU A 19 -50.22 7.80 -20.02
C LEU A 19 -49.80 7.06 -21.31
N LEU A 20 -50.61 7.09 -22.36
CA LEU A 20 -50.27 6.56 -23.69
C LEU A 20 -49.15 7.37 -24.37
N HIS A 21 -49.20 8.70 -24.30
CA HIS A 21 -48.20 9.58 -24.92
C HIS A 21 -46.88 9.74 -24.13
N ARG A 22 -46.70 9.05 -22.99
CA ARG A 22 -45.49 9.12 -22.16
C ARG A 22 -44.18 8.95 -22.93
N PHE A 23 -44.14 8.08 -23.95
CA PHE A 23 -42.96 7.85 -24.78
C PHE A 23 -42.53 9.12 -25.55
N TYR A 24 -43.48 9.87 -26.10
CA TYR A 24 -43.22 11.12 -26.81
C TYR A 24 -42.77 12.23 -25.87
N ILE A 25 -43.28 12.25 -24.63
CA ILE A 25 -42.83 13.18 -23.59
C ILE A 25 -41.36 12.91 -23.22
N TYR A 26 -40.99 11.65 -22.97
CA TYR A 26 -39.59 11.29 -22.70
C TYR A 26 -38.67 11.56 -23.91
N ALA A 27 -39.13 11.31 -25.14
CA ALA A 27 -38.36 11.64 -26.35
C ALA A 27 -38.13 13.15 -26.49
N ALA A 28 -39.14 13.99 -26.21
CA ALA A 28 -39.00 15.44 -26.24
C ALA A 28 -38.03 15.96 -25.16
N ILE A 29 -38.05 15.38 -23.95
CA ILE A 29 -37.10 15.71 -22.88
C ILE A 29 -35.67 15.31 -23.28
N ALA A 30 -35.48 14.10 -23.83
CA ALA A 30 -34.17 13.64 -24.31
C ALA A 30 -33.61 14.52 -25.45
N PHE A 31 -34.48 15.00 -26.35
CA PHE A 31 -34.11 15.96 -27.39
C PHE A 31 -33.72 17.33 -26.79
N GLY A 32 -34.47 17.83 -25.81
CA GLY A 32 -34.14 19.09 -25.10
C GLY A 32 -32.77 19.02 -24.39
N VAL A 33 -32.49 17.93 -23.68
CA VAL A 33 -31.21 17.73 -22.97
C VAL A 33 -30.03 17.60 -23.95
N SER A 34 -30.19 16.87 -25.06
CA SER A 34 -29.13 16.75 -26.06
C SER A 34 -28.85 18.06 -26.81
N VAL A 35 -29.88 18.86 -27.10
CA VAL A 35 -29.71 20.23 -27.63
C VAL A 35 -28.99 21.13 -26.63
N TRP A 36 -29.32 21.06 -25.33
CA TRP A 36 -28.64 21.84 -24.29
C TRP A 36 -27.15 21.50 -24.15
N ILE A 37 -26.79 20.21 -24.22
CA ILE A 37 -25.40 19.74 -24.23
C ILE A 37 -24.64 20.30 -25.43
N VAL A 38 -25.25 20.30 -26.63
CA VAL A 38 -24.63 20.89 -27.84
C VAL A 38 -24.42 22.40 -27.69
N ILE A 39 -25.38 23.12 -27.09
CA ILE A 39 -25.25 24.58 -26.85
C ILE A 39 -24.11 24.89 -25.87
N GLN A 40 -23.91 24.10 -24.80
CA GLN A 40 -22.76 24.24 -23.90
C GLN A 40 -21.43 23.95 -24.62
N PHE A 41 -21.39 22.91 -25.45
CA PHE A 41 -20.19 22.53 -26.21
C PHE A 41 -19.79 23.58 -27.27
N LEU A 42 -20.76 24.28 -27.86
CA LEU A 42 -20.52 25.41 -28.77
C LEU A 42 -20.12 26.69 -28.02
N SER A 43 -20.70 26.95 -26.85
CA SER A 43 -20.44 28.15 -26.04
C SER A 43 -19.04 28.17 -25.44
N THR A 44 -18.57 27.02 -24.95
CA THR A 44 -17.20 26.83 -24.43
C THR A 44 -16.15 26.99 -25.53
N ARG A 45 -16.41 26.51 -26.74
CA ARG A 45 -15.53 26.73 -27.91
C ARG A 45 -15.39 28.20 -28.31
N LYS A 46 -16.44 29.02 -28.17
CA LYS A 46 -16.44 30.43 -28.61
C LYS A 46 -15.67 31.41 -27.70
N LYS A 47 -15.24 31.00 -26.50
CA LYS A 47 -14.39 31.82 -25.62
C LYS A 47 -12.88 31.70 -25.91
N GLY A 48 -12.48 30.94 -26.93
CA GLY A 48 -11.08 30.70 -27.30
C GLY A 48 -10.47 31.67 -28.31
N GLU A 49 -11.24 32.55 -28.95
CA GLU A 49 -10.76 33.41 -30.06
C GLU A 49 -11.28 34.85 -29.96
N ASN A 50 -10.43 35.81 -30.36
CA ASN A 50 -10.67 37.26 -30.57
C ASN A 50 -11.00 38.18 -29.38
N SER A 51 -9.97 38.83 -28.82
CA SER A 51 -9.86 40.29 -28.54
C SER A 51 -8.62 40.56 -27.67
N ASN A 52 -7.44 41.06 -28.10
CA ASN A 52 -6.96 41.83 -29.26
C ASN A 52 -7.02 43.38 -29.14
N ARG A 53 -5.87 43.96 -28.76
CA ARG A 53 -5.37 45.35 -28.99
C ARG A 53 -5.76 46.50 -28.04
N ASN A 54 -4.77 47.38 -27.88
CA ASN A 54 -4.70 48.58 -27.05
C ASN A 54 -5.59 49.72 -27.60
N PRO A 55 -5.74 50.83 -26.85
CA PRO A 55 -4.85 51.96 -27.15
C PRO A 55 -4.23 52.66 -25.92
N ALA A 56 -3.14 53.39 -26.21
CA ALA A 56 -2.55 54.50 -25.46
C ALA A 56 -2.52 55.71 -26.45
N PRO A 57 -2.08 56.96 -26.12
CA PRO A 57 -1.18 57.37 -25.04
C PRO A 57 -1.51 58.75 -24.40
N SER A 58 -0.47 59.50 -24.00
CA SER A 58 -0.42 60.85 -23.39
C SER A 58 -0.81 60.90 -21.91
N GLU A 59 -0.15 61.64 -21.02
CA GLU A 59 1.18 62.25 -20.88
C GLU A 59 1.14 62.93 -19.50
N GLY A 60 2.27 63.06 -18.78
CA GLY A 60 2.24 63.62 -17.42
C GLY A 60 3.54 63.40 -16.68
N ILE A 61 4.42 64.39 -16.71
CA ILE A 61 5.74 64.34 -16.07
C ILE A 61 5.65 64.95 -14.67
N GLU A 62 6.00 64.17 -13.65
CA GLU A 62 6.75 64.70 -12.51
C GLU A 62 7.54 63.58 -11.82
N GLY A 63 8.72 63.90 -11.28
CA GLY A 63 9.72 62.88 -10.93
C GLY A 63 10.16 62.93 -9.47
N LYS A 64 10.57 61.77 -8.93
CA LYS A 64 11.35 61.69 -7.69
C LYS A 64 12.33 60.52 -7.72
N LEU A 65 13.62 60.84 -7.63
CA LEU A 65 14.70 59.86 -7.48
C LEU A 65 14.82 59.45 -6.01
N LEU A 66 14.79 58.14 -5.74
CA LEU A 66 15.77 57.51 -4.84
C LEU A 66 15.87 56.00 -5.13
N ASN A 67 17.02 55.41 -4.83
CA ASN A 67 17.39 54.06 -5.26
C ASN A 67 16.50 52.96 -4.65
N GLY A 68 15.88 52.14 -5.49
CA GLY A 68 15.38 50.81 -5.17
C GLY A 68 16.06 49.78 -6.07
N PHE A 69 16.42 48.61 -5.53
CA PHE A 69 17.06 47.54 -6.31
C PHE A 69 16.14 47.04 -7.43
N THR A 70 16.66 46.96 -8.65
CA THR A 70 15.91 46.48 -9.81
C THR A 70 15.61 44.99 -9.65
N THR A 71 14.34 44.63 -9.38
CA THR A 71 13.90 43.24 -9.40
C THR A 71 14.13 42.66 -10.81
N PRO A 72 14.88 41.56 -10.98
CA PRO A 72 14.99 40.93 -12.28
C PRO A 72 13.61 40.44 -12.72
N GLN A 73 13.12 40.85 -13.89
CA GLN A 73 11.92 40.23 -14.44
C GLN A 73 12.21 38.75 -14.70
N ALA A 74 11.43 37.88 -14.03
CA ALA A 74 11.61 36.44 -14.14
C ALA A 74 11.29 35.99 -15.57
N LYS A 75 12.32 35.57 -16.31
CA LYS A 75 12.14 34.76 -17.53
C LYS A 75 11.34 33.52 -17.15
N GLU A 76 10.37 33.12 -17.98
CA GLU A 76 9.69 31.84 -17.78
C GLU A 76 10.69 30.69 -17.91
N VAL A 77 11.00 30.04 -16.78
CA VAL A 77 11.90 28.90 -16.74
C VAL A 77 11.14 27.65 -17.21
N HIS A 78 11.24 27.35 -18.51
CA HIS A 78 10.64 26.16 -19.13
C HIS A 78 11.42 24.86 -18.83
N VAL A 79 12.71 24.97 -18.48
CA VAL A 79 13.58 23.87 -18.00
C VAL A 79 14.42 24.43 -16.86
N ALA A 80 14.32 23.84 -15.66
CA ALA A 80 15.05 24.31 -14.49
C ALA A 80 16.49 23.77 -14.45
N GLY A 81 16.69 22.51 -14.86
CA GLY A 81 17.98 21.82 -14.89
C GLY A 81 17.87 20.44 -15.54
N VAL A 82 18.98 19.71 -15.54
CA VAL A 82 19.07 18.34 -16.07
C VAL A 82 19.68 17.41 -15.02
N LYS A 83 19.09 16.24 -14.79
CA LYS A 83 19.68 15.20 -13.93
C LYS A 83 20.04 13.99 -14.76
N ILE A 84 21.29 13.54 -14.68
CA ILE A 84 21.85 12.46 -15.51
C ILE A 84 22.16 11.28 -14.59
N PHE A 85 21.30 10.27 -14.64
CA PHE A 85 21.44 9.02 -13.92
C PHE A 85 22.22 8.01 -14.75
N TYR A 86 23.22 7.34 -14.17
CA TYR A 86 23.97 6.29 -14.85
C TYR A 86 23.95 4.93 -14.12
N GLY A 87 23.88 3.86 -14.92
CA GLY A 87 24.10 2.47 -14.50
C GLY A 87 25.24 1.87 -15.32
N SER A 88 26.32 1.45 -14.65
CA SER A 88 27.58 1.05 -15.31
C SER A 88 28.36 0.04 -14.48
N GLN A 89 28.84 -1.04 -15.10
CA GLN A 89 29.82 -1.96 -14.49
C GLN A 89 31.26 -1.52 -14.83
N THR A 90 31.57 -1.36 -16.11
CA THR A 90 32.92 -1.02 -16.64
C THR A 90 33.19 0.48 -16.82
N GLY A 91 32.38 1.34 -16.19
CA GLY A 91 32.53 2.80 -16.26
C GLY A 91 32.10 3.49 -17.56
N THR A 92 31.81 2.78 -18.66
CA THR A 92 31.45 3.40 -19.95
C THR A 92 30.25 4.35 -19.87
N ALA A 93 29.16 3.97 -19.19
CA ALA A 93 27.98 4.83 -19.05
C ALA A 93 28.25 6.03 -18.12
N LYS A 94 29.15 5.88 -17.13
CA LYS A 94 29.63 6.99 -16.29
C LYS A 94 30.44 8.01 -17.11
N ARG A 95 31.33 7.55 -18.01
CA ARG A 95 32.07 8.43 -18.94
C ARG A 95 31.11 9.21 -19.84
N PHE A 96 30.08 8.56 -20.37
CA PHE A 96 29.04 9.21 -21.18
C PHE A 96 28.19 10.19 -20.36
N ALA A 97 27.91 9.90 -19.09
CA ALA A 97 27.22 10.82 -18.19
C ALA A 97 28.02 12.12 -17.97
N THR A 98 29.32 12.01 -17.69
CA THR A 98 30.21 13.18 -17.55
C THR A 98 30.31 13.99 -18.84
N GLY A 99 30.54 13.32 -19.98
CA GLY A 99 30.63 14.00 -21.29
C GLY A 99 29.30 14.60 -21.79
N LEU A 100 28.16 14.14 -21.27
CA LEU A 100 26.87 14.82 -21.45
C LEU A 100 26.71 16.02 -20.51
N ALA A 101 27.15 15.89 -19.25
CA ALA A 101 27.08 16.96 -18.26
C ALA A 101 27.88 18.20 -18.70
N GLU A 102 29.11 18.02 -19.15
CA GLU A 102 29.96 19.09 -19.73
C GLU A 102 29.25 19.83 -20.87
N ALA A 103 28.60 19.07 -21.77
CA ALA A 103 27.84 19.64 -22.88
C ALA A 103 26.58 20.39 -22.41
N VAL A 104 25.90 19.94 -21.36
CA VAL A 104 24.74 20.65 -20.76
C VAL A 104 25.19 21.92 -20.01
N VAL A 105 26.33 21.91 -19.31
CA VAL A 105 26.91 23.11 -18.68
C VAL A 105 27.20 24.19 -19.72
N SER A 106 27.66 23.81 -20.91
CA SER A 106 27.87 24.76 -22.03
C SER A 106 26.59 25.48 -22.50
N LEU A 107 25.41 24.93 -22.17
CA LEU A 107 24.10 25.55 -22.42
C LEU A 107 23.60 26.41 -21.27
N THR A 108 24.43 26.67 -20.25
CA THR A 108 24.12 27.46 -19.04
C THR A 108 22.99 26.90 -18.17
N LEU A 109 22.72 25.60 -18.27
CA LEU A 109 21.78 24.88 -17.40
C LEU A 109 22.52 24.22 -16.23
N PRO A 110 21.95 24.21 -15.01
CA PRO A 110 22.49 23.40 -13.93
C PRO A 110 22.30 21.91 -14.25
N VAL A 111 23.34 21.12 -13.98
CA VAL A 111 23.34 19.68 -14.21
C VAL A 111 23.82 18.93 -12.98
N GLU A 112 23.19 17.79 -12.71
CA GLU A 112 23.57 16.87 -11.63
C GLU A 112 23.85 15.49 -12.26
N VAL A 113 24.93 14.83 -11.84
CA VAL A 113 25.32 13.49 -12.34
C VAL A 113 25.25 12.51 -11.18
N ILE A 114 24.35 11.53 -11.28
CA ILE A 114 23.95 10.66 -10.18
C ILE A 114 24.17 9.19 -10.57
N SER A 115 24.73 8.42 -9.65
CA SER A 115 24.85 6.97 -9.73
C SER A 115 23.51 6.34 -9.33
N MET A 116 22.98 5.39 -10.12
CA MET A 116 21.67 4.78 -9.82
C MET A 116 21.64 3.97 -8.51
N GLY A 117 22.79 3.51 -8.01
CA GLY A 117 22.89 2.78 -6.74
C GLY A 117 22.94 3.70 -5.51
N ASP A 118 23.33 4.96 -5.70
CA ASP A 118 23.41 5.99 -4.65
C ASP A 118 22.13 6.85 -4.58
N TYR A 119 21.11 6.51 -5.37
CA TYR A 119 19.84 7.24 -5.51
C TYR A 119 18.67 6.39 -5.02
N ASP A 120 17.84 6.96 -4.15
CA ASP A 120 16.63 6.31 -3.65
C ASP A 120 15.40 6.85 -4.43
N PRO A 121 14.87 6.10 -5.40
CA PRO A 121 13.83 6.62 -6.28
C PRO A 121 12.47 6.79 -5.59
N ASP A 122 12.24 6.05 -4.50
CA ASP A 122 10.99 6.01 -3.72
C ASP A 122 10.67 7.38 -3.09
N ASP A 123 11.70 8.08 -2.62
CA ASP A 123 11.61 9.41 -2.03
C ASP A 123 11.85 10.52 -3.07
N CYS A 124 12.87 10.38 -3.93
CA CYS A 124 13.39 11.49 -4.74
C CYS A 124 12.78 11.64 -6.15
N LEU A 125 12.27 10.57 -6.78
CA LEU A 125 11.84 10.64 -8.20
C LEU A 125 10.47 11.32 -8.35
N ALA A 126 9.65 11.32 -7.29
CA ALA A 126 8.37 12.00 -7.24
C ALA A 126 8.53 13.54 -7.24
N GLU A 127 9.52 14.08 -6.53
CA GLU A 127 9.79 15.53 -6.49
C GLU A 127 10.14 16.10 -7.89
N GLU A 128 10.82 15.30 -8.71
CA GLU A 128 11.19 15.66 -10.08
C GLU A 128 10.01 15.78 -11.05
N THR A 129 8.80 15.38 -10.65
CA THR A 129 7.57 15.70 -11.41
C THR A 129 7.23 17.19 -11.38
N THR A 130 7.64 17.90 -10.32
CA THR A 130 7.29 19.30 -10.05
C THR A 130 8.48 20.25 -10.32
N SER A 131 9.71 19.77 -10.21
CA SER A 131 10.95 20.56 -10.36
C SER A 131 11.14 21.24 -11.73
N ARG A 132 10.40 20.82 -12.77
CA ARG A 132 10.64 21.16 -14.19
C ARG A 132 12.05 20.78 -14.68
N ASN A 133 12.69 19.78 -14.08
CA ASN A 133 13.94 19.23 -14.63
C ASN A 133 13.68 18.38 -15.88
N VAL A 134 14.77 17.87 -16.46
CA VAL A 134 14.78 16.78 -17.45
C VAL A 134 15.70 15.67 -16.95
N CYS A 135 15.18 14.46 -16.82
CA CYS A 135 15.92 13.30 -16.34
C CYS A 135 16.46 12.47 -17.51
N VAL A 136 17.75 12.18 -17.49
CA VAL A 136 18.43 11.36 -18.51
C VAL A 136 18.92 10.07 -17.87
N PHE A 137 18.57 8.94 -18.47
CA PHE A 137 18.95 7.61 -17.97
C PHE A 137 19.93 6.96 -18.95
N LEU A 138 21.18 6.76 -18.52
CA LEU A 138 22.27 6.15 -19.29
C LEU A 138 22.62 4.79 -18.68
N VAL A 139 22.14 3.69 -19.28
CA VAL A 139 22.19 2.36 -18.65
C VAL A 139 22.81 1.30 -19.54
N ALA A 140 23.80 0.58 -19.01
CA ALA A 140 24.29 -0.64 -19.63
C ALA A 140 23.39 -1.84 -19.31
N THR A 141 23.17 -2.67 -20.32
CA THR A 141 22.70 -4.05 -20.15
C THR A 141 23.90 -4.95 -19.89
N TYR A 142 23.79 -5.85 -18.91
CA TYR A 142 24.84 -6.79 -18.51
C TYR A 142 24.47 -8.24 -18.88
N THR A 143 25.06 -9.23 -18.20
CA THR A 143 24.81 -10.66 -18.40
C THR A 143 23.32 -10.98 -18.43
N ASP A 144 22.92 -11.80 -19.40
CA ASP A 144 21.56 -12.35 -19.58
C ASP A 144 20.43 -11.29 -19.56
N GLY A 145 20.77 -10.06 -20.00
CA GLY A 145 19.83 -8.94 -20.11
C GLY A 145 19.60 -8.17 -18.81
N GLN A 146 20.26 -8.55 -17.72
CA GLN A 146 20.10 -7.95 -16.41
C GLN A 146 20.73 -6.54 -16.32
N PRO A 147 20.27 -5.68 -15.39
CA PRO A 147 20.95 -4.42 -15.08
C PRO A 147 22.35 -4.65 -14.50
N THR A 148 23.23 -3.67 -14.70
CA THR A 148 24.48 -3.58 -13.92
C THR A 148 24.15 -3.47 -12.44
N GLU A 149 25.03 -3.97 -11.57
CA GLU A 149 24.91 -3.93 -10.10
C GLU A 149 24.50 -2.53 -9.59
N SER A 150 25.19 -1.50 -10.09
CA SER A 150 24.93 -0.08 -9.79
C SER A 150 23.58 0.47 -10.27
N ALA A 151 22.73 -0.34 -10.90
CA ALA A 151 21.37 -0.01 -11.34
C ALA A 151 20.32 -1.06 -10.97
N ALA A 152 20.70 -2.18 -10.34
CA ALA A 152 19.79 -3.30 -10.06
C ALA A 152 18.62 -2.89 -9.17
N TRP A 153 18.89 -2.18 -8.06
CA TRP A 153 17.85 -1.64 -7.17
C TRP A 153 16.90 -0.68 -7.91
N PHE A 154 17.44 0.26 -8.69
CA PHE A 154 16.65 1.26 -9.42
C PHE A 154 15.74 0.62 -10.48
N CYS A 155 16.23 -0.41 -11.18
CA CYS A 155 15.44 -1.16 -12.15
C CYS A 155 14.33 -1.97 -11.48
N LYS A 156 14.66 -2.70 -10.41
CA LYS A 156 13.69 -3.49 -9.64
C LYS A 156 12.59 -2.62 -9.03
N TRP A 157 12.94 -1.46 -8.46
CA TRP A 157 11.94 -0.52 -7.96
C TRP A 157 11.05 0.03 -9.08
N LEU A 158 11.60 0.35 -10.27
CA LEU A 158 10.77 0.82 -11.39
C LEU A 158 9.82 -0.27 -11.91
N GLU A 159 10.25 -1.53 -11.89
CA GLU A 159 9.42 -2.67 -12.26
C GLU A 159 8.31 -2.94 -11.24
N GLU A 160 8.67 -2.98 -9.95
CA GLU A 160 7.70 -3.10 -8.85
C GLU A 160 6.69 -1.94 -8.90
N ALA A 161 7.14 -0.69 -8.99
CA ALA A 161 6.26 0.49 -9.03
C ALA A 161 5.39 0.56 -10.30
N ALA A 162 5.87 0.10 -11.46
CA ALA A 162 5.06 0.11 -12.70
C ALA A 162 3.98 -0.98 -12.73
N ASN A 163 4.14 -2.05 -11.95
CA ASN A 163 3.19 -3.18 -11.88
C ASN A 163 2.32 -3.16 -10.61
N ASP A 164 2.77 -2.52 -9.53
CA ASP A 164 2.04 -2.40 -8.26
C ASP A 164 0.85 -1.43 -8.35
N PHE A 165 -0.36 -1.97 -8.16
CA PHE A 165 -1.62 -1.22 -8.19
C PHE A 165 -1.71 -0.08 -7.16
N ARG A 166 -0.85 -0.06 -6.13
CA ARG A 166 -0.78 1.02 -5.13
C ARG A 166 -0.13 2.29 -5.69
N PHE A 167 0.74 2.16 -6.69
CA PHE A 167 1.22 3.31 -7.45
C PHE A 167 0.15 3.69 -8.49
N GLY A 168 -0.46 4.86 -8.31
CA GLY A 168 -1.39 5.39 -9.29
C GLY A 168 -0.71 5.52 -10.65
N LYS A 169 -1.38 5.13 -11.75
CA LYS A 169 -0.80 5.10 -13.12
C LYS A 169 -0.34 6.49 -13.64
N THR A 170 -0.58 7.54 -12.87
CA THR A 170 -0.13 8.92 -13.07
C THR A 170 0.99 9.37 -12.12
N TYR A 171 1.66 8.46 -11.41
CA TYR A 171 2.65 8.78 -10.37
C TYR A 171 3.80 9.68 -10.87
N LEU A 172 4.28 9.47 -12.11
CA LEU A 172 5.33 10.30 -12.74
C LEU A 172 4.76 11.33 -13.75
N LYS A 173 3.48 11.68 -13.65
CA LYS A 173 2.78 12.63 -14.54
C LYS A 173 3.29 14.07 -14.37
N GLY A 174 4.36 14.39 -15.10
CA GLY A 174 5.04 15.68 -15.09
C GLY A 174 6.54 15.53 -15.35
N LEU A 175 7.11 14.38 -14.94
CA LEU A 175 8.49 14.01 -15.18
C LEU A 175 8.80 14.01 -16.69
N ARG A 176 9.85 14.72 -17.10
CA ARG A 176 10.33 14.73 -18.49
C ARG A 176 11.60 13.92 -18.60
N TYR A 177 11.63 12.92 -19.49
CA TYR A 177 12.74 11.97 -19.53
C TYR A 177 13.28 11.64 -20.93
N ALA A 178 14.54 11.21 -20.97
CA ALA A 178 15.19 10.58 -22.12
C ALA A 178 16.03 9.37 -21.65
N VAL A 179 16.17 8.36 -22.50
CA VAL A 179 16.93 7.12 -22.19
C VAL A 179 17.91 6.83 -23.31
N PHE A 180 19.14 6.46 -22.95
CA PHE A 180 20.11 5.84 -23.84
C PHE A 180 20.58 4.52 -23.22
N GLY A 181 20.26 3.41 -23.88
CA GLY A 181 20.80 2.11 -23.52
C GLY A 181 22.18 1.90 -24.13
N LEU A 182 23.06 1.23 -23.39
CA LEU A 182 24.30 0.65 -23.87
C LEU A 182 24.09 -0.88 -23.94
N GLY A 183 24.30 -1.48 -25.11
CA GLY A 183 24.19 -2.91 -25.32
C GLY A 183 25.14 -3.41 -26.41
N ASN A 184 25.04 -4.70 -26.76
CA ASN A 184 25.86 -5.34 -27.78
C ASN A 184 24.98 -6.30 -28.59
N SER A 185 24.82 -6.07 -29.90
CA SER A 185 23.89 -6.84 -30.73
C SER A 185 24.29 -8.30 -30.97
N VAL A 186 25.50 -8.70 -30.55
CA VAL A 186 25.92 -10.10 -30.54
C VAL A 186 25.00 -10.94 -29.63
N TYR A 187 24.50 -10.34 -28.54
CA TYR A 187 23.50 -10.96 -27.66
C TYR A 187 22.10 -10.57 -28.16
N VAL A 188 21.65 -11.25 -29.22
CA VAL A 188 20.43 -10.90 -29.98
C VAL A 188 19.20 -10.73 -29.07
N ASP A 189 18.97 -11.69 -28.18
CA ASP A 189 17.80 -11.77 -27.30
C ASP A 189 17.83 -10.73 -26.16
N HIS A 190 19.03 -10.32 -25.75
CA HIS A 190 19.27 -9.40 -24.63
C HIS A 190 19.73 -7.99 -25.07
N TYR A 191 19.68 -7.70 -26.38
CA TYR A 191 20.19 -6.43 -26.91
C TYR A 191 19.42 -5.21 -26.35
N ASN A 192 20.11 -4.41 -25.54
CA ASN A 192 19.59 -3.18 -24.93
C ASN A 192 18.35 -3.37 -24.01
N THR A 193 18.15 -4.57 -23.45
CA THR A 193 16.97 -4.93 -22.63
C THR A 193 16.71 -3.97 -21.46
N VAL A 194 17.73 -3.58 -20.70
CA VAL A 194 17.58 -2.68 -19.54
C VAL A 194 17.08 -1.30 -19.96
N GLY A 195 17.68 -0.73 -21.02
CA GLY A 195 17.24 0.56 -21.57
C GLY A 195 15.83 0.51 -22.19
N ARG A 196 15.44 -0.65 -22.74
CA ARG A 196 14.08 -0.92 -23.25
C ARG A 196 13.06 -1.02 -22.13
N ASN A 197 13.44 -1.59 -20.99
CA ASN A 197 12.56 -1.80 -19.84
C ASN A 197 12.36 -0.51 -19.03
N ILE A 198 13.41 0.25 -18.69
CA ILE A 198 13.26 1.57 -18.04
C ILE A 198 12.37 2.51 -18.87
N ASP A 199 12.56 2.54 -20.19
CA ASP A 199 11.70 3.33 -21.09
C ASP A 199 10.24 2.85 -21.12
N ARG A 200 9.98 1.56 -20.84
CA ARG A 200 8.63 0.97 -20.72
C ARG A 200 7.99 1.36 -19.39
N TRP A 201 8.67 1.13 -18.27
CA TRP A 201 8.15 1.37 -16.92
C TRP A 201 7.89 2.86 -16.66
N LEU A 202 8.81 3.76 -17.03
CA LEU A 202 8.60 5.21 -16.94
C LEU A 202 7.36 5.67 -17.74
N TRP A 203 7.12 5.08 -18.92
CA TRP A 203 5.94 5.37 -19.73
C TRP A 203 4.64 4.83 -19.13
N MET A 204 4.67 3.64 -18.50
CA MET A 204 3.53 3.08 -17.77
C MET A 204 3.10 3.96 -16.58
N LEU A 205 4.06 4.62 -15.92
CA LEU A 205 3.85 5.60 -14.84
C LEU A 205 3.47 7.02 -15.33
N SER A 206 3.14 7.18 -16.62
CA SER A 206 2.79 8.44 -17.27
C SER A 206 3.91 9.51 -17.37
N ALA A 207 5.18 9.14 -17.29
CA ALA A 207 6.28 10.08 -17.56
C ALA A 207 6.32 10.49 -19.05
N SER A 208 6.75 11.72 -19.31
CA SER A 208 6.77 12.32 -20.65
C SER A 208 8.13 12.20 -21.33
N ARG A 209 8.18 11.49 -22.45
CA ARG A 209 9.39 11.36 -23.28
C ARG A 209 9.74 12.70 -23.94
N VAL A 210 11.01 13.11 -23.84
CA VAL A 210 11.58 14.25 -24.56
C VAL A 210 11.95 13.86 -25.99
N MET A 211 12.49 12.66 -26.17
CA MET A 211 12.87 12.10 -27.47
C MET A 211 12.75 10.58 -27.49
N THR A 212 12.90 9.97 -28.67
CA THR A 212 12.99 8.50 -28.80
C THR A 212 14.22 7.97 -28.06
N ARG A 213 14.05 6.84 -27.35
CA ARG A 213 15.15 6.07 -26.72
C ARG A 213 16.31 5.85 -27.69
N GLY A 214 17.52 6.12 -27.25
CA GLY A 214 18.75 5.70 -27.92
C GLY A 214 19.11 4.26 -27.57
N GLU A 215 19.61 3.52 -28.55
CA GLU A 215 20.18 2.18 -28.37
C GLU A 215 21.57 2.24 -29.01
N GLY A 216 22.61 2.28 -28.17
CA GLY A 216 24.00 2.22 -28.59
C GLY A 216 24.48 0.78 -28.62
N ASP A 217 25.36 0.48 -29.59
CA ASP A 217 25.81 -0.89 -29.86
C ASP A 217 27.34 -1.00 -29.82
N CYS A 218 27.86 -1.86 -28.94
CA CYS A 218 29.27 -2.23 -28.89
C CYS A 218 29.70 -3.06 -30.12
N ASN A 219 28.77 -3.66 -30.86
CA ASN A 219 29.07 -4.39 -32.09
C ASN A 219 29.33 -3.39 -33.25
N VAL A 220 30.60 -3.08 -33.49
CA VAL A 220 31.07 -2.21 -34.59
C VAL A 220 30.46 -2.57 -35.96
N ALA A 221 30.15 -3.85 -36.20
CA ALA A 221 29.59 -4.31 -37.49
C ALA A 221 28.06 -4.14 -37.62
N GLN A 222 27.35 -3.76 -36.55
CA GLN A 222 25.88 -3.56 -36.53
C GLN A 222 25.46 -2.19 -35.94
N SER A 223 26.38 -1.51 -35.24
CA SER A 223 26.23 -0.12 -34.80
C SER A 223 25.87 0.80 -35.97
N ARG A 224 24.93 1.72 -35.74
CA ARG A 224 24.38 2.60 -36.80
C ARG A 224 25.37 3.68 -37.23
N HIS A 225 26.37 3.97 -36.42
CA HIS A 225 27.40 4.97 -36.69
C HIS A 225 28.82 4.39 -36.52
N GLY A 226 28.96 3.06 -36.39
CA GLY A 226 30.24 2.34 -36.37
C GLY A 226 30.90 2.14 -34.99
N SER A 227 30.40 2.77 -33.93
CA SER A 227 30.73 2.39 -32.55
C SER A 227 29.68 2.91 -31.57
N ILE A 228 29.71 2.41 -30.33
CA ILE A 228 28.84 2.88 -29.25
C ILE A 228 29.09 4.36 -28.88
N GLU A 229 30.33 4.86 -28.98
CA GLU A 229 30.65 6.28 -28.88
C GLU A 229 30.00 7.09 -30.00
N ALA A 230 30.04 6.60 -31.24
CA ALA A 230 29.46 7.30 -32.38
C ALA A 230 27.92 7.31 -32.33
N ASP A 231 27.29 6.20 -31.92
CA ASP A 231 25.86 6.13 -31.60
C ASP A 231 25.49 7.10 -30.46
N PHE A 232 26.33 7.20 -29.43
CA PHE A 232 26.13 8.11 -28.30
C PHE A 232 26.25 9.58 -28.71
N GLU A 233 27.30 10.00 -29.41
CA GLU A 233 27.44 11.40 -29.86
C GLU A 233 26.33 11.78 -30.86
N ALA A 234 25.94 10.87 -31.76
CA ALA A 234 24.82 11.07 -32.68
C ALA A 234 23.44 11.12 -31.99
N TRP A 235 23.31 10.59 -30.76
CA TRP A 235 22.14 10.74 -29.90
C TRP A 235 22.22 12.03 -29.06
N LYS A 236 23.37 12.31 -28.46
CA LYS A 236 23.68 13.49 -27.64
C LYS A 236 23.48 14.80 -28.42
N ALA A 237 23.92 14.87 -29.67
CA ALA A 237 23.66 16.02 -30.55
C ALA A 237 22.14 16.27 -30.74
N LYS A 238 21.34 15.20 -30.87
CA LYS A 238 19.88 15.30 -30.99
C LYS A 238 19.23 15.69 -29.66
N PHE A 239 19.70 15.12 -28.54
CA PHE A 239 19.24 15.49 -27.20
C PHE A 239 19.49 16.97 -26.90
N LEU A 240 20.70 17.48 -27.14
CA LEU A 240 21.05 18.89 -26.91
C LEU A 240 20.20 19.84 -27.79
N SER A 241 19.92 19.46 -29.04
CA SER A 241 19.01 20.21 -29.92
C SER A 241 17.56 20.25 -29.38
N GLN A 242 17.04 19.11 -28.89
CA GLN A 242 15.70 19.07 -28.27
C GLN A 242 15.66 19.82 -26.93
N LEU A 243 16.73 19.77 -26.13
CA LEU A 243 16.85 20.52 -24.88
C LEU A 243 16.83 22.04 -25.15
N GLN A 244 17.55 22.52 -26.17
CA GLN A 244 17.48 23.92 -26.61
C GLN A 244 16.08 24.34 -27.06
N ALA A 245 15.34 23.47 -27.78
CA ALA A 245 13.95 23.74 -28.17
C ALA A 245 13.01 23.83 -26.94
N LEU A 246 13.15 22.92 -25.98
CA LEU A 246 12.40 22.96 -24.71
C LEU A 246 12.70 24.23 -23.89
N CYS A 247 13.95 24.69 -23.87
CA CYS A 247 14.33 25.96 -23.24
C CYS A 247 13.69 27.19 -23.92
N ARG A 248 13.28 27.09 -25.19
CA ARG A 248 12.57 28.13 -25.96
C ARG A 248 11.04 28.04 -25.84
N GLY A 249 10.52 27.09 -25.05
CA GLY A 249 9.07 26.88 -24.87
C GLY A 249 8.40 26.11 -26.02
N GLU A 250 9.17 25.52 -26.93
CA GLU A 250 8.61 24.67 -28.00
C GLU A 250 8.00 23.40 -27.41
N LYS A 251 6.82 22.99 -27.91
CA LYS A 251 6.06 21.87 -27.33
C LYS A 251 6.72 20.54 -27.66
N SER A 252 7.03 19.75 -26.63
CA SER A 252 7.50 18.36 -26.78
C SER A 252 6.57 17.53 -27.65
N CYS A 253 7.12 16.55 -28.36
CA CYS A 253 6.39 15.69 -29.27
C CYS A 253 5.22 14.97 -28.55
N SER A 254 3.98 15.19 -28.99
CA SER A 254 2.81 14.59 -28.36
C SER A 254 2.82 13.07 -28.51
N GLY A 255 3.07 12.36 -27.40
CA GLY A 255 3.42 10.93 -27.34
C GLY A 255 2.34 9.91 -27.69
N LYS A 256 1.63 10.09 -28.83
CA LYS A 256 0.61 9.16 -29.35
C LYS A 256 1.19 8.06 -30.26
N CYS A 257 2.50 7.82 -30.20
CA CYS A 257 3.19 6.81 -31.01
C CYS A 257 2.97 5.37 -30.48
N LYS A 258 1.82 4.76 -30.81
CA LYS A 258 1.60 3.32 -30.56
C LYS A 258 2.66 2.48 -31.31
N LYS A 259 3.26 1.50 -30.61
CA LYS A 259 4.23 0.51 -31.12
C LYS A 259 5.50 1.07 -31.81
N GLY A 260 6.31 1.84 -31.07
CA GLY A 260 7.78 1.70 -31.07
C GLY A 260 8.61 2.08 -32.32
N LYS A 261 8.03 2.46 -33.47
CA LYS A 261 8.77 2.91 -34.66
C LYS A 261 8.20 4.22 -35.23
N CYS A 262 8.94 5.32 -35.06
CA CYS A 262 8.68 6.55 -35.82
C CYS A 262 9.36 6.44 -37.20
N LYS A 263 8.57 6.35 -38.27
CA LYS A 263 9.09 6.57 -39.63
C LYS A 263 9.26 8.07 -39.86
N SER A 264 10.43 8.50 -40.34
CA SER A 264 10.59 9.83 -40.94
C SER A 264 9.81 9.89 -42.27
N LEU A 265 9.22 11.06 -42.56
CA LEU A 265 8.65 11.33 -43.88
C LEU A 265 9.80 11.42 -44.90
N GLY A 266 9.80 10.51 -45.89
CA GLY A 266 10.87 10.40 -46.86
C GLY A 266 10.80 11.42 -47.98
N LYS A 267 11.97 11.78 -48.53
CA LYS A 267 12.07 12.31 -49.90
C LYS A 267 12.10 11.13 -50.89
N GLN A 268 11.50 11.32 -52.05
CA GLN A 268 11.38 10.28 -53.08
C GLN A 268 12.66 10.11 -53.90
N SER A 269 13.00 8.87 -54.22
CA SER A 269 13.62 8.47 -55.48
C SER A 269 13.19 7.03 -55.82
N LYS A 270 13.01 6.75 -57.11
CA LYS A 270 12.84 5.39 -57.65
C LYS A 270 14.22 4.71 -57.76
N GLU A 271 14.41 3.44 -58.16
CA GLU A 271 13.59 2.36 -58.76
C GLU A 271 14.02 1.04 -58.03
N SER A 272 13.66 -0.23 -58.29
CA SER A 272 12.90 -0.98 -59.31
C SER A 272 12.49 -2.39 -58.78
N SER A 273 11.96 -3.24 -59.68
CA SER A 273 11.95 -4.72 -59.77
C SER A 273 13.06 -5.54 -59.06
N ASP A 274 12.91 -6.84 -58.73
CA ASP A 274 11.76 -7.79 -58.81
C ASP A 274 12.01 -9.04 -57.92
N HIS A 275 10.93 -9.75 -57.55
CA HIS A 275 10.72 -11.23 -57.54
C HIS A 275 9.86 -11.75 -56.38
N GLU A 276 8.88 -12.60 -56.76
CA GLU A 276 7.99 -13.35 -55.86
C GLU A 276 8.54 -14.74 -55.57
N HIS A 277 8.16 -15.36 -54.44
CA HIS A 277 7.86 -16.79 -54.42
C HIS A 277 6.83 -17.19 -53.36
N TRP A 278 6.16 -18.32 -53.63
CA TRP A 278 4.86 -18.76 -53.10
C TRP A 278 4.92 -19.51 -51.75
N ALA A 279 3.76 -19.55 -51.06
CA ALA A 279 3.31 -20.55 -50.08
C ALA A 279 3.86 -20.46 -48.64
N SER A 280 3.14 -20.89 -47.60
CA SER A 280 1.81 -21.55 -47.54
C SER A 280 0.95 -21.04 -46.37
N GLU A 281 -0.37 -21.08 -46.53
CA GLU A 281 -1.32 -20.91 -45.43
C GLU A 281 -1.35 -22.16 -44.53
N HIS A 282 -1.56 -21.98 -43.22
CA HIS A 282 -2.06 -23.01 -42.32
C HIS A 282 -2.73 -22.35 -41.12
N GLU A 283 -4.01 -22.66 -40.88
CA GLU A 283 -4.71 -22.29 -39.65
C GLU A 283 -4.31 -23.23 -38.49
N ASN A 284 -4.21 -22.69 -37.27
CA ASN A 284 -4.50 -23.44 -36.03
C ASN A 284 -4.73 -22.50 -34.85
N THR A 285 -6.01 -22.42 -34.47
CA THR A 285 -6.60 -22.47 -33.12
C THR A 285 -5.71 -22.30 -31.87
N GLU A 286 -6.12 -21.35 -31.03
CA GLU A 286 -6.05 -21.27 -29.55
C GLU A 286 -4.84 -21.84 -28.77
N ALA A 287 -4.12 -20.93 -28.10
CA ALA A 287 -3.61 -21.12 -26.74
C ALA A 287 -3.48 -19.75 -26.04
N GLU A 288 -4.07 -19.57 -24.85
CA GLU A 288 -3.67 -18.50 -23.93
C GLU A 288 -2.65 -19.07 -22.95
N GLU A 289 -1.37 -18.74 -23.13
CA GLU A 289 -0.32 -19.09 -22.17
C GLU A 289 -0.20 -18.01 -21.10
N LEU A 290 -0.56 -18.37 -19.86
CA LEU A 290 -0.23 -17.60 -18.67
C LEU A 290 1.29 -17.65 -18.45
N PHE A 291 1.90 -16.49 -18.18
CA PHE A 291 3.33 -16.44 -17.87
C PHE A 291 3.55 -16.46 -16.35
N GLU A 292 4.17 -17.53 -15.85
CA GLU A 292 4.52 -17.68 -14.44
C GLU A 292 5.65 -16.71 -14.04
N THR A 293 5.57 -16.16 -12.83
CA THR A 293 6.58 -15.25 -12.29
C THR A 293 7.56 -16.01 -11.40
N SER A 294 8.60 -16.61 -12.00
CA SER A 294 9.68 -17.26 -11.25
C SER A 294 10.32 -16.29 -10.26
N SER A 295 10.49 -16.72 -9.01
CA SER A 295 11.19 -15.98 -7.97
C SER A 295 12.60 -16.54 -7.78
N GLU A 296 13.61 -15.79 -8.23
CA GLU A 296 15.01 -16.15 -8.03
C GLU A 296 15.49 -15.80 -6.62
N GLU A 297 16.15 -16.76 -5.96
CA GLU A 297 16.80 -16.58 -4.66
C GLU A 297 18.28 -16.19 -4.86
N GLU A 298 18.76 -15.23 -4.08
CA GLU A 298 20.19 -14.89 -4.04
C GLU A 298 20.99 -15.91 -3.22
N ALA A 299 22.20 -16.22 -3.67
CA ALA A 299 22.97 -17.36 -3.19
C ALA A 299 23.86 -17.05 -1.98
N ASP A 300 24.04 -18.05 -1.11
CA ASP A 300 25.22 -18.25 -0.27
C ASP A 300 25.44 -19.76 -0.10
N ALA A 301 26.70 -20.22 0.01
CA ALA A 301 27.08 -21.61 -0.28
C ALA A 301 27.55 -22.42 0.94
N GLU A 302 27.36 -23.76 0.85
CA GLU A 302 28.00 -24.85 1.62
C GLU A 302 27.78 -24.91 3.15
N GLU A 303 27.66 -26.07 3.81
CA GLU A 303 27.24 -27.42 3.39
C GLU A 303 26.86 -28.23 4.67
N ALA A 304 25.71 -28.93 4.69
CA ALA A 304 25.44 -30.10 5.56
C ALA A 304 24.04 -30.69 5.26
N GLY A 305 23.97 -31.95 4.81
CA GLY A 305 22.73 -32.54 4.27
C GLY A 305 21.59 -32.80 5.27
N GLY A 306 20.37 -32.45 4.86
CA GLY A 306 19.09 -32.84 5.46
C GLY A 306 17.95 -32.59 4.47
N ALA A 307 17.10 -33.60 4.21
CA ALA A 307 16.17 -33.55 3.09
C ALA A 307 14.96 -32.62 3.35
N ASN A 308 14.93 -31.46 2.69
CA ASN A 308 13.76 -30.56 2.66
C ASN A 308 12.85 -30.88 1.46
N SER A 309 11.71 -31.52 1.72
CA SER A 309 10.55 -31.40 0.83
C SER A 309 9.86 -30.07 1.10
N VAL A 310 9.65 -29.24 0.07
CA VAL A 310 8.75 -28.08 0.18
C VAL A 310 7.32 -28.62 0.35
N ILE A 311 6.60 -28.14 1.37
CA ILE A 311 5.22 -28.54 1.67
C ILE A 311 4.33 -27.32 1.45
N ASP A 312 3.26 -27.49 0.68
CA ASP A 312 2.36 -26.41 0.29
C ASP A 312 1.29 -26.14 1.37
N VAL A 313 0.64 -24.98 1.27
CA VAL A 313 -0.37 -24.49 2.21
C VAL A 313 -1.61 -25.39 2.24
N GLU A 314 -1.90 -26.12 1.14
CA GLU A 314 -3.06 -27.02 1.05
C GLU A 314 -2.87 -28.33 1.85
N ASP A 315 -1.65 -28.86 1.97
CA ASP A 315 -1.36 -30.14 2.66
C ASP A 315 -1.74 -30.11 4.15
N LEU A 316 -1.66 -28.93 4.78
CA LEU A 316 -2.09 -28.69 6.17
C LEU A 316 -3.58 -29.03 6.40
N GLY A 317 -4.42 -28.93 5.36
CA GLY A 317 -5.82 -29.35 5.40
C GLY A 317 -5.95 -30.87 5.54
N ASN A 318 -5.21 -31.62 4.72
CA ASN A 318 -5.19 -33.08 4.75
C ASN A 318 -4.63 -33.60 6.08
N MET A 319 -3.50 -33.06 6.56
CA MET A 319 -2.91 -33.46 7.85
C MET A 319 -3.89 -33.37 9.02
N MET A 320 -4.76 -32.34 9.06
CA MET A 320 -5.75 -32.19 10.12
C MET A 320 -6.88 -33.24 10.05
N SER A 321 -7.16 -33.80 8.86
CA SER A 321 -8.07 -34.93 8.70
C SER A 321 -7.44 -36.24 9.19
N HIS A 322 -6.16 -36.49 8.85
CA HIS A 322 -5.39 -37.64 9.36
C HIS A 322 -5.25 -37.59 10.88
N MET A 323 -5.03 -36.41 11.48
CA MET A 323 -5.00 -36.22 12.92
C MET A 323 -6.35 -36.54 13.60
N LYS A 324 -7.49 -36.24 12.95
CA LYS A 324 -8.82 -36.68 13.43
C LYS A 324 -9.02 -38.19 13.31
N LYS A 325 -8.46 -38.83 12.28
CA LYS A 325 -8.50 -40.29 12.10
C LYS A 325 -7.69 -41.00 13.18
N ALA A 326 -6.43 -40.62 13.34
CA ALA A 326 -5.53 -41.13 14.38
C ALA A 326 -6.05 -40.89 15.80
N LYS A 327 -6.78 -39.79 16.03
CA LYS A 327 -7.48 -39.57 17.30
C LYS A 327 -8.58 -40.63 17.53
N ARG A 328 -9.44 -40.90 16.54
CA ARG A 328 -10.49 -41.93 16.66
C ARG A 328 -9.92 -43.33 16.81
N GLU A 329 -8.79 -43.62 16.20
CA GLU A 329 -8.10 -44.91 16.31
C GLU A 329 -7.60 -45.12 17.75
N ARG A 330 -7.00 -44.11 18.39
CA ARG A 330 -6.63 -44.17 19.83
C ARG A 330 -7.84 -44.22 20.78
N GLU A 331 -8.91 -43.48 20.47
CA GLU A 331 -10.19 -43.55 21.22
C GLU A 331 -10.89 -44.92 21.11
N LEU A 332 -10.42 -45.82 20.24
CA LEU A 332 -10.85 -47.23 20.18
C LEU A 332 -9.85 -48.18 20.87
N GLU A 333 -8.54 -47.92 20.78
CA GLU A 333 -7.50 -48.73 21.44
C GLU A 333 -7.54 -48.61 22.99
N GLU A 334 -7.90 -47.46 23.55
CA GLU A 334 -8.09 -47.27 24.99
C GLU A 334 -9.42 -47.88 25.53
N GLY A 335 -10.22 -48.52 24.67
CA GLY A 335 -11.58 -48.99 24.99
C GLY A 335 -11.70 -50.42 25.55
N ASP A 336 -10.67 -51.27 25.42
CA ASP A 336 -10.81 -52.73 25.61
C ASP A 336 -9.78 -53.36 26.57
N VAL A 337 -9.73 -52.89 27.84
CA VAL A 337 -9.18 -53.68 28.96
C VAL A 337 -10.09 -53.54 30.18
N GLY A 338 -11.04 -54.46 30.33
CA GLY A 338 -12.01 -54.46 31.42
C GLY A 338 -11.62 -55.30 32.65
N MET A 339 -11.75 -54.70 33.82
CA MET A 339 -12.21 -55.35 35.08
C MET A 339 -11.29 -56.38 35.78
N SER A 340 -10.67 -55.97 36.91
CA SER A 340 -10.54 -56.85 38.08
C SER A 340 -10.44 -56.06 39.40
N LEU A 341 -10.70 -56.74 40.52
CA LEU A 341 -11.04 -56.19 41.83
C LEU A 341 -9.81 -55.92 42.73
N THR A 342 -9.88 -54.86 43.55
CA THR A 342 -9.74 -54.82 45.04
C THR A 342 -9.02 -53.58 45.60
N GLY A 343 -9.30 -53.28 46.88
CA GLY A 343 -8.35 -52.67 47.83
C GLY A 343 -7.70 -51.33 47.46
N GLY A 344 -8.33 -50.21 47.81
CA GLY A 344 -7.77 -48.88 47.53
C GLY A 344 -6.58 -48.48 48.42
N ASN A 345 -5.84 -47.47 47.96
CA ASN A 345 -5.12 -46.55 48.83
C ASN A 345 -5.10 -45.14 48.20
N ALA A 346 -4.99 -44.09 49.02
CA ALA A 346 -4.99 -42.71 48.56
C ALA A 346 -3.59 -42.27 48.08
N GLY A 347 -3.36 -42.34 46.77
CA GLY A 347 -2.20 -41.75 46.10
C GLY A 347 -2.57 -40.45 45.39
N ARG A 348 -1.75 -39.39 45.54
CA ARG A 348 -1.89 -38.15 44.76
C ARG A 348 -1.78 -38.48 43.27
N LYS A 349 -2.77 -38.11 42.46
CA LYS A 349 -2.50 -37.84 41.04
C LYS A 349 -1.71 -36.55 40.97
N GLU A 350 -0.56 -36.60 40.31
CA GLU A 350 0.19 -35.40 39.95
C GLU A 350 -0.62 -34.59 38.93
N GLU A 351 -0.53 -33.25 38.97
CA GLU A 351 -1.16 -32.40 37.97
C GLU A 351 -0.40 -32.55 36.65
N GLY A 352 -0.97 -33.30 35.70
CA GLY A 352 -0.38 -33.48 34.38
C GLY A 352 -0.13 -32.13 33.71
N GLU A 353 1.07 -31.94 33.16
CA GLU A 353 1.54 -30.64 32.70
C GLU A 353 0.56 -29.95 31.75
N LYS A 354 0.22 -28.70 32.07
CA LYS A 354 -0.64 -27.87 31.20
C LYS A 354 0.08 -27.67 29.87
N ARG A 355 -0.54 -28.11 28.77
CA ARG A 355 0.00 -27.96 27.41
C ARG A 355 0.39 -26.52 27.08
N GLU A 356 1.42 -26.35 26.28
CA GLU A 356 1.81 -25.05 25.72
C GLU A 356 0.75 -24.51 24.74
N MET A 357 0.70 -23.20 24.57
CA MET A 357 -0.20 -22.55 23.60
C MET A 357 0.39 -22.60 22.19
N ILE A 358 1.73 -22.50 22.08
CA ILE A 358 2.49 -22.55 20.82
C ILE A 358 2.95 -23.99 20.57
N THR A 359 2.31 -24.69 19.64
CA THR A 359 2.77 -26.01 19.18
C THR A 359 4.04 -25.90 18.32
N PRO A 360 4.86 -26.95 18.14
CA PRO A 360 6.06 -26.89 17.31
C PRO A 360 5.81 -26.41 15.87
N ALA A 361 4.77 -26.94 15.20
CA ALA A 361 4.39 -26.50 13.85
C ALA A 361 3.95 -25.03 13.80
N LEU A 362 3.22 -24.54 14.83
CA LEU A 362 2.87 -23.13 14.93
C LEU A 362 4.09 -22.25 15.22
N ARG A 363 5.05 -22.75 16.01
CA ARG A 363 6.32 -22.08 16.32
C ARG A 363 7.12 -21.84 15.03
N GLU A 364 7.22 -22.85 14.18
CA GLU A 364 7.88 -22.77 12.88
C GLU A 364 7.16 -21.79 11.93
N ALA A 365 5.84 -21.96 11.73
CA ALA A 365 5.05 -21.16 10.79
C ALA A 365 5.04 -19.65 11.14
N LEU A 366 5.00 -19.31 12.44
CA LEU A 366 5.10 -17.93 12.90
C LEU A 366 6.53 -17.38 12.80
N THR A 367 7.55 -18.21 13.05
CA THR A 367 8.97 -17.81 12.94
C THR A 367 9.34 -17.50 11.49
N LYS A 368 8.92 -18.33 10.53
CA LYS A 368 9.01 -18.06 9.08
C LYS A 368 8.39 -16.71 8.71
N GLN A 369 7.29 -16.35 9.37
CA GLN A 369 6.59 -15.08 9.16
C GLN A 369 7.09 -13.93 10.05
N GLY A 370 8.32 -14.03 10.56
CA GLY A 370 9.05 -12.94 11.21
C GLY A 370 8.66 -12.64 12.65
N TYR A 371 7.97 -13.55 13.34
CA TYR A 371 7.76 -13.44 14.79
C TYR A 371 9.05 -13.79 15.55
N LYS A 372 9.15 -13.26 16.77
CA LYS A 372 10.00 -13.77 17.83
C LYS A 372 9.09 -14.20 18.98
N LEU A 373 8.98 -15.51 19.17
CA LEU A 373 8.06 -16.11 20.12
C LEU A 373 8.74 -16.22 21.47
N VAL A 374 7.97 -15.95 22.51
CA VAL A 374 8.44 -15.75 23.89
C VAL A 374 7.75 -16.80 24.76
N GLY A 375 8.55 -17.60 25.46
CA GLY A 375 8.08 -18.76 26.20
C GLY A 375 7.17 -19.71 25.39
N SER A 376 6.06 -20.09 26.02
CA SER A 376 5.06 -21.06 25.57
C SER A 376 3.80 -20.45 24.95
N HIS A 377 3.57 -19.13 25.12
CA HIS A 377 2.31 -18.48 24.75
C HIS A 377 2.38 -16.99 24.32
N SER A 378 3.56 -16.39 24.25
CA SER A 378 3.74 -14.96 23.97
C SER A 378 4.55 -14.71 22.68
N GLY A 379 4.62 -13.45 22.24
CA GLY A 379 5.51 -13.09 21.14
C GLY A 379 5.58 -11.59 20.83
N VAL A 380 6.65 -11.21 20.13
CA VAL A 380 6.94 -9.87 19.65
C VAL A 380 7.27 -9.91 18.15
N LYS A 381 6.97 -8.84 17.42
CA LYS A 381 7.32 -8.66 16.01
C LYS A 381 7.73 -7.22 15.75
N LEU A 382 8.51 -7.00 14.70
CA LEU A 382 8.82 -5.64 14.23
C LEU A 382 7.74 -5.14 13.27
N CYS A 383 7.10 -4.02 13.62
CA CYS A 383 6.07 -3.40 12.81
C CYS A 383 6.62 -2.91 11.45
N ARG A 384 5.81 -2.93 10.39
CA ARG A 384 6.17 -2.37 9.06
C ARG A 384 6.67 -0.92 9.20
N TRP A 385 5.96 -0.13 10.01
CA TRP A 385 6.23 1.30 10.18
C TRP A 385 7.48 1.62 10.98
N THR A 386 7.94 0.71 11.86
CA THR A 386 9.27 0.80 12.49
C THR A 386 10.37 0.83 11.44
N LYS A 387 10.27 -0.03 10.40
CA LYS A 387 11.24 -0.07 9.29
C LYS A 387 11.21 1.22 8.44
N SER A 388 10.04 1.83 8.28
CA SER A 388 9.86 3.11 7.57
C SER A 388 10.54 4.25 8.35
N MET A 389 10.20 4.38 9.64
CA MET A 389 10.66 5.49 10.48
C MET A 389 12.16 5.40 10.80
N LEU A 390 12.73 4.20 10.88
CA LEU A 390 14.19 3.98 10.94
C LEU A 390 14.92 4.56 9.73
N ARG A 391 14.32 4.52 8.54
CA ARG A 391 14.85 5.13 7.30
C ARG A 391 14.48 6.61 7.13
N GLY A 392 13.69 7.18 8.04
CA GLY A 392 13.15 8.53 7.93
C GLY A 392 11.90 8.65 7.05
N ARG A 393 11.43 7.56 6.42
CA ARG A 393 10.23 7.52 5.56
C ARG A 393 8.92 7.50 6.38
N GLY A 394 8.75 8.47 7.27
CA GLY A 394 7.55 8.66 8.10
C GLY A 394 7.30 7.60 9.19
N GLY A 395 6.36 7.91 10.09
CA GLY A 395 5.79 6.97 11.07
C GLY A 395 4.43 6.42 10.62
N CYS A 396 3.79 5.59 11.45
CA CYS A 396 2.41 5.16 11.19
C CYS A 396 1.39 6.25 11.55
N TYR A 397 0.10 6.03 11.25
CA TYR A 397 -0.99 6.94 11.63
C TYR A 397 -0.99 7.33 13.12
N LYS A 398 -0.53 6.46 14.02
CA LYS A 398 -0.43 6.78 15.46
C LYS A 398 0.63 7.84 15.79
N HIS A 399 1.59 8.06 14.90
CA HIS A 399 2.52 9.20 14.98
C HIS A 399 1.77 10.51 14.72
N THR A 400 0.99 10.57 13.65
CA THR A 400 0.13 11.72 13.30
C THR A 400 -0.97 11.96 14.34
N PHE A 401 -1.61 10.90 14.84
CA PHE A 401 -2.77 10.99 15.73
C PHE A 401 -2.39 11.30 17.19
N TYR A 402 -1.24 10.77 17.67
CA TYR A 402 -0.89 10.77 19.09
C TYR A 402 0.60 11.05 19.39
N GLY A 403 1.41 11.44 18.39
CA GLY A 403 2.84 11.69 18.53
C GLY A 403 3.72 10.43 18.67
N ILE A 404 3.15 9.23 18.60
CA ILE A 404 3.83 7.96 18.94
C ILE A 404 4.98 7.66 17.97
N GLU A 405 6.20 7.50 18.51
CA GLU A 405 7.40 7.23 17.71
C GLU A 405 7.43 5.76 17.27
N SER A 406 7.13 5.52 15.99
CA SER A 406 6.95 4.17 15.43
C SER A 406 8.22 3.32 15.42
N HIS A 407 9.41 3.94 15.39
CA HIS A 407 10.69 3.24 15.55
C HIS A 407 10.98 2.79 16.99
N ARG A 408 10.23 3.31 17.97
CA ARG A 408 10.38 3.01 19.41
C ARG A 408 9.19 2.23 19.96
N CYS A 409 8.38 1.67 19.06
CA CYS A 409 7.18 0.91 19.37
C CYS A 409 7.45 -0.60 19.26
N MET A 410 7.36 -1.29 20.39
CA MET A 410 7.41 -2.75 20.49
C MET A 410 6.00 -3.32 20.28
N GLU A 411 5.78 -4.01 19.17
CA GLU A 411 4.50 -4.67 18.86
C GLU A 411 4.52 -6.12 19.38
N ALA A 412 3.69 -6.42 20.37
CA ALA A 412 3.76 -7.65 21.16
C ALA A 412 2.37 -8.22 21.50
N THR A 413 2.35 -9.43 22.05
CA THR A 413 1.20 -10.01 22.74
C THR A 413 1.66 -10.96 23.87
N PRO A 414 0.98 -10.95 25.04
CA PRO A 414 1.13 -11.98 26.06
C PRO A 414 0.21 -13.19 25.82
N SER A 415 -0.64 -13.18 24.78
CA SER A 415 -1.56 -14.28 24.45
C SER A 415 -1.78 -14.37 22.95
N LEU A 416 -1.35 -15.46 22.32
CA LEU A 416 -1.69 -15.77 20.93
C LEU A 416 -3.12 -16.29 20.74
N ALA A 417 -3.82 -16.65 21.83
CA ALA A 417 -5.18 -17.18 21.79
C ALA A 417 -6.24 -16.08 21.66
N CYS A 418 -7.30 -16.31 20.88
CA CYS A 418 -8.41 -15.38 20.71
C CYS A 418 -9.79 -16.03 20.91
N ALA A 419 -10.78 -15.21 21.30
CA ALA A 419 -12.19 -15.59 21.39
C ALA A 419 -12.98 -15.37 20.08
N ASN A 420 -12.39 -14.69 19.10
CA ASN A 420 -13.00 -14.38 17.80
C ASN A 420 -12.23 -15.06 16.65
N LYS A 421 -12.88 -15.18 15.49
CA LYS A 421 -12.33 -15.76 14.24
C LYS A 421 -12.62 -14.85 13.05
N CYS A 422 -12.28 -13.56 13.19
CA CYS A 422 -12.73 -12.49 12.29
C CYS A 422 -12.33 -12.75 10.82
N VAL A 423 -13.21 -12.38 9.88
CA VAL A 423 -13.02 -12.59 8.43
C VAL A 423 -11.76 -11.92 7.87
N PHE A 424 -11.35 -10.78 8.43
CA PHE A 424 -10.14 -10.04 8.07
C PHE A 424 -8.91 -10.45 8.89
N CYS A 425 -9.03 -11.41 9.82
CA CYS A 425 -7.90 -11.82 10.65
C CYS A 425 -6.94 -12.71 9.84
N TRP A 426 -5.84 -12.12 9.38
CA TRP A 426 -4.72 -12.68 8.60
C TRP A 426 -4.07 -13.99 9.09
N ARG A 427 -4.58 -14.57 10.18
CA ARG A 427 -4.14 -15.81 10.81
C ARG A 427 -5.24 -16.87 10.72
N HIS A 428 -5.86 -16.95 9.54
CA HIS A 428 -7.04 -17.74 9.23
C HIS A 428 -6.92 -19.18 9.78
N HIS A 429 -7.53 -19.40 10.94
CA HIS A 429 -7.61 -20.69 11.66
C HIS A 429 -6.29 -21.29 12.18
N THR A 430 -5.12 -20.73 11.87
CA THR A 430 -3.83 -21.21 12.39
C THR A 430 -3.62 -20.91 13.87
N ASN A 431 -4.25 -19.84 14.39
CA ASN A 431 -4.07 -19.40 15.77
C ASN A 431 -4.82 -20.29 16.77
N PRO A 432 -4.30 -20.43 18.00
CA PRO A 432 -5.05 -20.96 19.13
C PRO A 432 -6.34 -20.16 19.35
N VAL A 433 -7.39 -20.85 19.78
CA VAL A 433 -8.67 -20.23 20.12
C VAL A 433 -9.17 -20.73 21.47
N GLY A 434 -9.87 -19.87 22.20
CA GLY A 434 -10.41 -20.15 23.52
C GLY A 434 -11.25 -19.00 24.07
N THR A 435 -12.11 -19.35 25.02
CA THR A 435 -12.93 -18.42 25.81
C THR A 435 -12.40 -18.20 27.23
N GLU A 436 -11.30 -18.90 27.59
CA GLU A 436 -10.73 -18.99 28.92
C GLU A 436 -9.23 -19.38 28.83
N TRP A 437 -8.46 -19.13 29.89
CA TRP A 437 -7.06 -19.56 29.95
C TRP A 437 -6.91 -21.03 30.35
N ARG A 438 -6.24 -21.83 29.51
CA ARG A 438 -6.13 -23.30 29.66
C ARG A 438 -4.79 -23.88 29.22
N TRP A 439 -3.74 -23.08 29.32
CA TRP A 439 -2.39 -23.40 28.86
C TRP A 439 -1.37 -23.25 30.00
N LYS A 440 -0.14 -23.74 29.76
CA LYS A 440 1.05 -23.29 30.49
C LYS A 440 1.07 -21.76 30.55
N MET A 441 1.45 -21.20 31.69
CA MET A 441 1.47 -19.76 31.92
C MET A 441 2.90 -19.36 32.30
N ASP A 442 3.50 -18.53 31.47
CA ASP A 442 4.83 -17.96 31.68
C ASP A 442 4.72 -16.69 32.53
N GLN A 443 5.79 -16.35 33.25
CA GLN A 443 5.79 -15.23 34.19
C GLN A 443 5.99 -13.88 33.49
N PRO A 444 5.28 -12.81 33.90
CA PRO A 444 5.22 -11.56 33.16
C PRO A 444 6.56 -10.81 33.10
N GLU A 445 7.42 -10.97 34.11
CA GLU A 445 8.79 -10.47 34.12
C GLU A 445 9.64 -11.11 33.00
N MET A 446 9.57 -12.44 32.84
CA MET A 446 10.26 -13.16 31.77
C MET A 446 9.72 -12.75 30.39
N ILE A 447 8.38 -12.68 30.24
CA ILE A 447 7.75 -12.29 28.97
C ILE A 447 8.22 -10.90 28.55
N LEU A 448 8.31 -9.95 29.50
CA LEU A 448 8.75 -8.59 29.18
C LEU A 448 10.25 -8.54 28.85
N GLN A 449 11.10 -9.24 29.62
CA GLN A 449 12.54 -9.30 29.39
C GLN A 449 12.86 -9.92 28.01
N GLU A 450 12.27 -11.07 27.68
CA GLU A 450 12.44 -11.70 26.37
C GLU A 450 11.84 -10.85 25.24
N ALA A 451 10.72 -10.17 25.44
CA ALA A 451 10.13 -9.30 24.41
C ALA A 451 11.03 -8.09 24.09
N ILE A 452 11.57 -7.42 25.12
CA ILE A 452 12.50 -6.28 24.95
C ILE A 452 13.77 -6.75 24.25
N GLU A 453 14.36 -7.87 24.67
CA GLU A 453 15.61 -8.37 24.08
C GLU A 453 15.40 -8.85 22.63
N ASN A 454 14.29 -9.53 22.33
CA ASN A 454 13.94 -9.89 20.95
C ASN A 454 13.66 -8.66 20.08
N HIS A 455 13.03 -7.61 20.61
CA HIS A 455 12.84 -6.34 19.89
C HIS A 455 14.17 -5.66 19.60
N ARG A 456 15.05 -5.52 20.60
CA ARG A 456 16.42 -4.99 20.48
C ARG A 456 17.25 -5.76 19.44
N ASN A 457 17.17 -7.09 19.44
CA ASN A 457 17.86 -7.93 18.44
C ASN A 457 17.25 -7.81 17.03
N MET A 458 15.95 -7.52 16.91
CA MET A 458 15.36 -7.18 15.60
C MET A 458 15.80 -5.80 15.11
N ILE A 459 15.88 -4.79 15.97
CA ILE A 459 16.41 -3.46 15.62
C ILE A 459 17.89 -3.55 15.23
N THR A 460 18.71 -4.29 15.98
CA THR A 460 20.16 -4.41 15.75
C THR A 460 20.51 -4.89 14.33
N ARG A 461 19.65 -5.74 13.73
CA ARG A 461 19.78 -6.21 12.34
C ARG A 461 19.60 -5.12 11.26
N PHE A 462 19.17 -3.91 11.63
CA PHE A 462 19.11 -2.75 10.72
C PHE A 462 20.40 -1.92 10.71
N LYS A 463 21.41 -2.27 11.52
CA LYS A 463 22.69 -1.58 11.51
C LYS A 463 23.40 -1.77 10.17
N GLY A 464 23.69 -0.67 9.47
CA GLY A 464 24.32 -0.69 8.14
C GLY A 464 23.36 -0.92 6.97
N VAL A 465 22.05 -1.10 7.21
CA VAL A 465 21.06 -1.20 6.13
C VAL A 465 20.87 0.16 5.45
N PRO A 466 20.89 0.26 4.11
CA PRO A 466 20.68 1.51 3.39
C PRO A 466 19.43 2.29 3.81
N GLY A 467 19.58 3.62 3.82
CA GLY A 467 18.58 4.60 4.25
C GLY A 467 18.44 4.81 5.76
N VAL A 468 18.88 3.86 6.60
CA VAL A 468 18.69 3.92 8.07
C VAL A 468 19.46 5.10 8.69
N LYS A 469 18.74 5.96 9.41
CA LYS A 469 19.32 7.17 10.05
C LYS A 469 19.91 6.81 11.42
N ALA A 470 21.15 7.22 11.68
CA ALA A 470 21.88 6.82 12.90
C ALA A 470 21.16 7.18 14.20
N ASN A 471 20.66 8.42 14.32
CA ASN A 471 19.89 8.85 15.50
C ASN A 471 18.61 8.03 15.71
N ARG A 472 17.86 7.73 14.64
CA ARG A 472 16.66 6.90 14.73
C ARG A 472 16.98 5.44 15.08
N PHE A 473 18.13 4.91 14.65
CA PHE A 473 18.62 3.60 15.09
C PHE A 473 18.96 3.60 16.59
N GLU A 474 19.68 4.61 17.08
CA GLU A 474 20.03 4.77 18.51
C GLU A 474 18.78 4.91 19.40
N GLU A 475 17.83 5.74 19.00
CA GLU A 475 16.53 5.92 19.69
C GLU A 475 15.70 4.63 19.73
N ALA A 476 15.72 3.83 18.65
CA ALA A 476 14.98 2.58 18.51
C ALA A 476 15.53 1.44 19.40
N MET A 477 16.81 1.49 19.78
CA MET A 477 17.39 0.53 20.74
C MET A 477 16.79 0.65 22.16
N THR A 478 16.02 1.72 22.43
CA THR A 478 15.23 1.89 23.66
C THR A 478 13.75 2.11 23.31
N ALA A 479 12.97 1.03 23.36
CA ALA A 479 11.52 1.09 23.22
C ALA A 479 10.89 2.03 24.26
N LYS A 480 9.90 2.82 23.83
CA LYS A 480 9.10 3.73 24.67
C LYS A 480 7.62 3.44 24.63
N HIS A 481 7.17 2.67 23.65
CA HIS A 481 5.77 2.32 23.47
C HIS A 481 5.64 0.80 23.33
N CYS A 482 4.65 0.19 23.98
CA CYS A 482 4.31 -1.21 23.78
C CYS A 482 2.87 -1.32 23.26
N ALA A 483 2.73 -1.82 22.04
CA ALA A 483 1.44 -2.10 21.42
C ALA A 483 1.09 -3.57 21.69
N LEU A 484 0.18 -3.78 22.65
CA LEU A 484 -0.41 -5.08 22.97
C LEU A 484 -1.55 -5.30 21.97
N SER A 485 -1.17 -5.64 20.74
CA SER A 485 -2.08 -5.73 19.59
C SER A 485 -1.58 -6.63 18.46
N LEU A 486 -0.48 -7.37 18.65
CA LEU A 486 0.18 -8.13 17.58
C LEU A 486 -0.69 -9.25 17.00
N VAL A 487 -1.27 -10.07 17.88
CA VAL A 487 -2.11 -11.23 17.55
C VAL A 487 -2.77 -11.76 18.82
N GLY A 488 -3.89 -12.47 18.69
CA GLY A 488 -4.63 -13.03 19.83
C GLY A 488 -5.44 -11.98 20.59
N GLU A 489 -5.75 -12.26 21.85
CA GLU A 489 -6.48 -11.39 22.76
C GLU A 489 -5.65 -11.16 24.04
N PRO A 490 -4.95 -10.01 24.16
CA PRO A 490 -4.04 -9.72 25.26
C PRO A 490 -4.70 -9.77 26.65
N ILE A 491 -5.98 -9.39 26.75
CA ILE A 491 -6.67 -9.32 28.05
C ILE A 491 -6.99 -10.71 28.64
N MET A 492 -6.88 -11.77 27.82
CA MET A 492 -7.06 -13.17 28.25
C MET A 492 -5.89 -13.68 29.11
N TYR A 493 -4.73 -13.00 29.11
CA TYR A 493 -3.58 -13.40 29.92
C TYR A 493 -3.84 -13.09 31.42
N PRO A 494 -3.83 -14.08 32.33
CA PRO A 494 -4.28 -13.88 33.72
C PRO A 494 -3.49 -12.82 34.50
N GLU A 495 -2.22 -12.62 34.18
CA GLU A 495 -1.36 -11.62 34.85
C GLU A 495 -1.22 -10.31 34.05
N ILE A 496 -2.19 -9.97 33.19
CA ILE A 496 -2.15 -8.75 32.36
C ILE A 496 -1.93 -7.46 33.17
N ASN A 497 -2.54 -7.33 34.35
CA ASN A 497 -2.32 -6.20 35.25
C ASN A 497 -0.87 -6.12 35.78
N ARG A 498 -0.24 -7.26 36.07
CA ARG A 498 1.18 -7.33 36.47
C ARG A 498 2.08 -6.96 35.29
N PHE A 499 1.77 -7.45 34.09
CA PHE A 499 2.50 -7.13 32.86
C PHE A 499 2.44 -5.63 32.49
N VAL A 500 1.27 -5.00 32.61
CA VAL A 500 1.10 -3.55 32.42
C VAL A 500 1.89 -2.74 33.44
N LYS A 501 1.88 -3.15 34.73
CA LYS A 501 2.70 -2.52 35.78
C LYS A 501 4.20 -2.59 35.47
N LEU A 502 4.69 -3.72 34.98
CA LEU A 502 6.10 -3.88 34.61
C LEU A 502 6.47 -2.97 33.42
N LEU A 503 5.62 -2.88 32.38
CA LEU A 503 5.81 -1.93 31.27
C LEU A 503 5.96 -0.48 31.79
N HIS A 504 5.08 -0.05 32.69
CA HIS A 504 5.12 1.30 33.26
C HIS A 504 6.35 1.53 34.16
N GLN A 505 6.76 0.53 34.94
CA GLN A 505 8.00 0.58 35.74
C GLN A 505 9.25 0.74 34.85
N HIS A 506 9.27 0.09 33.69
CA HIS A 506 10.30 0.27 32.66
C HIS A 506 10.15 1.58 31.85
N SER A 507 9.22 2.47 32.21
CA SER A 507 8.90 3.72 31.49
C SER A 507 8.50 3.49 30.02
N ILE A 508 7.74 2.43 29.76
CA ILE A 508 7.16 2.06 28.47
C ILE A 508 5.64 2.26 28.54
N SER A 509 5.09 3.18 27.74
CA SER A 509 3.64 3.43 27.67
C SER A 509 2.91 2.24 27.02
N SER A 510 1.77 1.83 27.57
CA SER A 510 1.01 0.65 27.12
C SER A 510 -0.23 1.03 26.30
N PHE A 511 -0.36 0.40 25.12
CA PHE A 511 -1.50 0.53 24.22
C PHE A 511 -2.15 -0.85 24.07
N LEU A 512 -3.23 -1.11 24.80
CA LEU A 512 -3.90 -2.42 24.81
C LEU A 512 -5.11 -2.42 23.87
N VAL A 513 -5.19 -3.43 23.01
CA VAL A 513 -6.31 -3.65 22.08
C VAL A 513 -7.04 -4.94 22.45
N THR A 514 -8.38 -4.87 22.55
CA THR A 514 -9.24 -6.01 22.85
C THR A 514 -10.45 -6.10 21.90
N ASN A 515 -11.02 -7.30 21.79
CA ASN A 515 -12.19 -7.66 20.96
C ASN A 515 -13.55 -7.51 21.66
N ALA A 516 -13.58 -6.93 22.87
CA ALA A 516 -14.80 -6.71 23.65
C ALA A 516 -15.64 -7.98 23.94
N GLN A 517 -15.00 -9.16 24.06
CA GLN A 517 -15.65 -10.37 24.57
C GLN A 517 -15.43 -10.61 26.08
N PHE A 518 -14.67 -9.75 26.74
CA PHE A 518 -14.13 -9.94 28.08
C PHE A 518 -14.46 -8.74 28.99
N PRO A 519 -15.76 -8.53 29.33
CA PRO A 519 -16.21 -7.32 30.04
C PRO A 519 -15.71 -7.26 31.47
N ASP A 520 -15.58 -8.39 32.17
CA ASP A 520 -15.11 -8.43 33.55
C ASP A 520 -13.60 -8.22 33.65
N GLU A 521 -12.86 -8.74 32.68
CA GLU A 521 -11.44 -8.48 32.51
C GLU A 521 -11.21 -7.01 32.16
N ILE A 522 -12.05 -6.38 31.32
CA ILE A 522 -12.02 -4.93 31.07
C ILE A 522 -12.32 -4.17 32.37
N ARG A 523 -13.36 -4.52 33.15
CA ARG A 523 -13.67 -3.90 34.46
C ARG A 523 -12.48 -3.97 35.41
N ASN A 524 -11.82 -5.13 35.50
CA ASN A 524 -10.69 -5.40 36.37
C ASN A 524 -9.32 -4.92 35.83
N LEU A 525 -9.22 -4.49 34.56
CA LEU A 525 -7.99 -4.00 33.97
C LEU A 525 -7.54 -2.69 34.63
N GLU A 526 -6.33 -2.68 35.19
CA GLU A 526 -5.70 -1.49 35.76
C GLU A 526 -5.29 -0.49 34.66
N PRO A 527 -5.07 0.80 34.99
CA PRO A 527 -4.85 1.83 33.99
C PRO A 527 -3.70 1.50 33.02
N VAL A 528 -4.01 1.52 31.72
CA VAL A 528 -3.05 1.52 30.60
C VAL A 528 -2.88 2.96 30.09
N THR A 529 -1.87 3.22 29.25
CA THR A 529 -1.71 4.57 28.68
C THR A 529 -2.86 4.90 27.71
N GLN A 530 -3.36 3.90 26.97
CA GLN A 530 -4.54 4.03 26.12
C GLN A 530 -5.18 2.65 25.85
N LEU A 531 -6.48 2.53 26.09
CA LEU A 531 -7.26 1.30 25.94
C LEU A 531 -8.15 1.36 24.70
N TYR A 532 -8.05 0.35 23.84
CA TYR A 532 -8.77 0.26 22.57
C TYR A 532 -9.73 -0.93 22.59
N VAL A 533 -10.99 -0.68 22.22
CA VAL A 533 -11.92 -1.72 21.81
C VAL A 533 -12.01 -1.72 20.28
N SER A 534 -11.94 -2.90 19.67
CA SER A 534 -12.25 -3.05 18.24
C SER A 534 -13.77 -3.16 18.07
N VAL A 535 -14.34 -2.31 17.22
CA VAL A 535 -15.79 -2.15 16.97
C VAL A 535 -16.00 -2.46 15.48
N ASP A 536 -15.72 -3.70 15.10
CA ASP A 536 -15.62 -4.10 13.69
C ASP A 536 -16.98 -4.36 13.02
N ALA A 537 -18.07 -4.23 13.79
CA ALA A 537 -19.45 -4.36 13.34
C ALA A 537 -20.39 -3.67 14.35
N SER A 538 -21.58 -3.22 13.92
CA SER A 538 -22.49 -2.46 14.79
C SER A 538 -23.83 -3.12 15.09
N THR A 539 -24.16 -4.23 14.41
CA THR A 539 -25.33 -5.06 14.73
C THR A 539 -24.89 -6.44 15.20
N LYS A 540 -25.77 -7.14 15.92
CA LYS A 540 -25.54 -8.51 16.38
C LYS A 540 -25.30 -9.46 15.20
N GLU A 541 -26.00 -9.23 14.10
CA GLU A 541 -25.97 -10.03 12.88
C GLU A 541 -24.73 -9.74 12.03
N SER A 542 -24.25 -8.49 11.96
CA SER A 542 -22.96 -8.16 11.33
C SER A 542 -21.78 -8.63 12.18
N LEU A 543 -21.80 -8.43 13.51
CA LEU A 543 -20.73 -8.89 14.42
C LEU A 543 -20.57 -10.42 14.37
N LYS A 544 -21.68 -11.17 14.34
CA LYS A 544 -21.63 -12.64 14.19
C LYS A 544 -21.02 -13.07 12.84
N ARG A 545 -21.25 -12.30 11.77
CA ARG A 545 -20.80 -12.60 10.40
C ARG A 545 -19.32 -12.25 10.19
N ILE A 546 -18.92 -11.08 10.72
CA ILE A 546 -17.58 -10.49 10.59
C ILE A 546 -16.63 -11.14 11.60
N ASP A 547 -16.92 -11.04 12.89
CA ASP A 547 -15.99 -11.43 13.96
C ASP A 547 -16.02 -12.92 14.30
N ARG A 548 -17.17 -13.58 14.02
CA ARG A 548 -17.39 -15.01 14.28
C ARG A 548 -16.97 -15.42 15.71
N PRO A 549 -17.49 -14.74 16.76
CA PRO A 549 -17.13 -14.98 18.16
C PRO A 549 -17.53 -16.39 18.62
N LEU A 550 -16.78 -16.92 19.59
CA LEU A 550 -17.00 -18.25 20.17
C LEU A 550 -18.06 -18.26 21.29
N PHE A 551 -18.27 -17.12 21.95
CA PHE A 551 -19.29 -16.96 22.99
C PHE A 551 -20.71 -17.02 22.40
N LYS A 552 -21.66 -17.61 23.13
CA LYS A 552 -23.09 -17.64 22.73
C LYS A 552 -23.78 -16.30 23.02
N ASP A 553 -23.31 -15.66 24.08
CA ASP A 553 -23.66 -14.38 24.68
C ASP A 553 -22.83 -13.20 24.13
N PHE A 554 -22.09 -13.41 23.03
CA PHE A 554 -21.12 -12.47 22.44
C PHE A 554 -21.60 -11.02 22.31
N TRP A 555 -22.88 -10.81 21.95
CA TRP A 555 -23.46 -9.48 21.79
C TRP A 555 -23.71 -8.77 23.13
N GLN A 556 -24.10 -9.52 24.16
CA GLN A 556 -24.24 -8.97 25.52
C GLN A 556 -22.86 -8.62 26.08
N ARG A 557 -21.87 -9.52 25.92
CA ARG A 557 -20.46 -9.28 26.29
C ARG A 557 -19.87 -8.05 25.60
N PHE A 558 -20.19 -7.86 24.32
CA PHE A 558 -19.81 -6.68 23.55
C PHE A 558 -20.40 -5.40 24.14
N LEU A 559 -21.73 -5.32 24.28
CA LEU A 559 -22.39 -4.14 24.86
C LEU A 559 -21.96 -3.85 26.32
N GLU A 560 -21.66 -4.88 27.11
CA GLU A 560 -21.10 -4.71 28.46
C GLU A 560 -19.64 -4.26 28.46
N SER A 561 -18.83 -4.72 27.51
CA SER A 561 -17.45 -4.23 27.31
C SER A 561 -17.43 -2.76 26.88
N LEU A 562 -18.41 -2.32 26.08
CA LEU A 562 -18.57 -0.91 25.70
C LEU A 562 -18.89 -0.03 26.92
N LYS A 563 -19.75 -0.50 27.83
CA LYS A 563 -20.05 0.18 29.11
C LYS A 563 -18.86 0.18 30.06
N ALA A 564 -18.22 -0.99 30.24
CA ALA A 564 -17.02 -1.14 31.06
C ALA A 564 -15.85 -0.29 30.58
N LEU A 565 -15.81 0.09 29.29
CA LEU A 565 -14.86 1.09 28.77
C LEU A 565 -15.23 2.51 29.22
N SER A 566 -16.51 2.90 29.16
CA SER A 566 -17.00 4.23 29.56
C SER A 566 -16.79 4.54 31.05
N GLU A 567 -16.75 3.50 31.87
CA GLU A 567 -16.46 3.56 33.31
C GLU A 567 -14.97 3.82 33.62
N LYS A 568 -14.07 3.77 32.61
CA LYS A 568 -12.62 3.96 32.81
C LYS A 568 -12.21 5.43 32.79
N GLN A 569 -11.50 5.83 33.83
CA GLN A 569 -10.87 7.15 33.96
C GLN A 569 -9.47 7.18 33.30
N GLN A 570 -9.40 6.78 32.02
CA GLN A 570 -8.16 6.72 31.22
C GLN A 570 -8.47 7.05 29.75
N ARG A 571 -7.45 7.17 28.88
CA ARG A 571 -7.68 7.36 27.43
C ARG A 571 -8.31 6.11 26.81
N THR A 572 -9.48 6.28 26.20
CA THR A 572 -10.32 5.23 25.61
C THR A 572 -10.49 5.45 24.10
N VAL A 573 -10.46 4.36 23.33
CA VAL A 573 -10.57 4.39 21.87
C VAL A 573 -11.54 3.32 21.38
N TYR A 574 -12.44 3.69 20.46
CA TYR A 574 -13.07 2.73 19.57
C TYR A 574 -12.32 2.69 18.25
N ARG A 575 -11.99 1.49 17.76
CA ARG A 575 -11.37 1.31 16.44
C ARG A 575 -12.30 0.51 15.54
N LEU A 576 -12.85 1.17 14.53
CA LEU A 576 -13.82 0.62 13.59
C LEU A 576 -13.08 0.17 12.32
N THR A 577 -13.05 -1.14 12.04
CA THR A 577 -12.52 -1.66 10.77
C THR A 577 -13.63 -1.66 9.71
N LEU A 578 -13.61 -0.70 8.79
CA LEU A 578 -14.60 -0.61 7.71
C LEU A 578 -14.33 -1.65 6.61
N VAL A 579 -15.35 -2.42 6.28
CA VAL A 579 -15.36 -3.48 5.27
C VAL A 579 -16.49 -3.18 4.29
N LYS A 580 -16.14 -2.84 3.05
CA LYS A 580 -17.08 -2.43 2.02
C LYS A 580 -18.06 -3.55 1.67
N ALA A 581 -19.35 -3.20 1.63
CA ALA A 581 -20.50 -4.11 1.51
C ALA A 581 -20.69 -5.11 2.68
N TRP A 582 -20.12 -4.86 3.87
CA TRP A 582 -20.33 -5.68 5.07
C TRP A 582 -20.83 -4.91 6.29
N ASN A 583 -20.27 -3.72 6.58
CA ASN A 583 -20.65 -2.88 7.73
C ASN A 583 -20.84 -1.38 7.40
N VAL A 584 -20.52 -0.95 6.17
CA VAL A 584 -20.59 0.47 5.76
C VAL A 584 -21.99 1.07 5.78
N ASP A 585 -23.05 0.26 5.68
CA ASP A 585 -24.44 0.75 5.65
C ASP A 585 -25.03 0.96 7.07
N GLU A 586 -24.29 0.63 8.14
CA GLU A 586 -24.83 0.57 9.52
C GLU A 586 -24.63 1.86 10.35
N LEU A 587 -24.40 3.03 9.74
CA LEU A 587 -23.95 4.27 10.43
C LEU A 587 -24.72 4.61 11.71
N LYS A 588 -26.05 4.50 11.70
CA LYS A 588 -26.87 4.83 12.87
C LYS A 588 -26.60 3.90 14.05
N ALA A 589 -26.43 2.60 13.80
CA ALA A 589 -26.10 1.65 14.86
C ALA A 589 -24.68 1.88 15.40
N TYR A 590 -23.73 2.31 14.57
CA TYR A 590 -22.44 2.81 15.05
C TYR A 590 -22.60 4.04 15.96
N ALA A 591 -23.41 5.03 15.58
CA ALA A 591 -23.69 6.21 16.42
C ALA A 591 -24.37 5.86 17.75
N ASP A 592 -25.28 4.88 17.76
CA ASP A 592 -25.92 4.35 18.98
C ASP A 592 -24.88 3.68 19.91
N LEU A 593 -23.94 2.90 19.38
CA LEU A 593 -22.85 2.28 20.16
C LEU A 593 -21.83 3.30 20.68
N ILE A 594 -21.49 4.31 19.88
CA ILE A 594 -20.62 5.43 20.31
C ILE A 594 -21.29 6.22 21.44
N SER A 595 -22.60 6.47 21.32
CA SER A 595 -23.39 7.12 22.37
C SER A 595 -23.49 6.31 23.66
N LEU A 596 -23.41 4.97 23.57
CA LEU A 596 -23.44 4.07 24.72
C LEU A 596 -22.16 4.14 25.56
N GLY A 597 -20.98 4.14 24.93
CA GLY A 597 -19.70 4.05 25.66
C GLY A 597 -18.80 5.29 25.63
N LYS A 598 -19.16 6.32 24.86
CA LYS A 598 -18.55 7.67 24.86
C LYS A 598 -17.01 7.71 24.93
N PRO A 599 -16.30 6.98 24.06
CA PRO A 599 -14.83 6.94 24.05
C PRO A 599 -14.23 8.34 23.81
N ASP A 600 -12.99 8.55 24.23
CA ASP A 600 -12.27 9.81 24.01
C ASP A 600 -11.92 10.01 22.53
N PHE A 601 -11.61 8.91 21.83
CA PHE A 601 -11.25 8.89 20.41
C PHE A 601 -11.95 7.76 19.66
N ILE A 602 -12.12 7.95 18.36
CA ILE A 602 -12.68 6.97 17.42
C ILE A 602 -11.73 6.91 16.22
N GLU A 603 -11.04 5.79 16.07
CA GLU A 603 -10.23 5.47 14.88
C GLU A 603 -11.13 4.77 13.86
N VAL A 604 -11.38 5.37 12.71
CA VAL A 604 -12.14 4.74 11.63
C VAL A 604 -11.17 4.38 10.50
N LYS A 605 -11.02 3.08 10.22
CA LYS A 605 -9.97 2.58 9.35
C LYS A 605 -10.50 1.60 8.30
N GLY A 606 -10.13 1.79 7.04
CA GLY A 606 -10.36 0.81 5.98
C GLY A 606 -9.64 -0.53 6.25
N VAL A 607 -10.35 -1.64 6.02
CA VAL A 607 -9.79 -2.98 6.13
C VAL A 607 -8.58 -3.14 5.20
N THR A 608 -7.51 -3.72 5.73
CA THR A 608 -6.34 -4.09 4.92
C THR A 608 -6.53 -5.52 4.43
N TYR A 609 -6.48 -5.74 3.12
CA TYR A 609 -6.55 -7.09 2.56
C TYR A 609 -5.32 -7.92 2.96
N CYS A 610 -5.52 -9.20 3.28
CA CYS A 610 -4.48 -10.06 3.85
C CYS A 610 -4.19 -11.31 3.00
N GLY A 611 -4.69 -11.36 1.76
CA GLY A 611 -4.65 -12.53 0.88
C GLY A 611 -5.95 -13.32 0.91
N GLU A 612 -6.02 -14.33 0.03
CA GLU A 612 -7.16 -15.24 -0.05
C GLU A 612 -7.11 -16.31 1.04
N SER A 613 -8.28 -16.82 1.42
CA SER A 613 -8.39 -17.93 2.37
C SER A 613 -9.72 -18.65 2.19
N SER A 614 -9.69 -19.98 2.22
CA SER A 614 -10.89 -20.84 2.27
C SER A 614 -11.85 -20.53 3.42
N ALA A 615 -11.42 -19.73 4.41
CA ALA A 615 -12.23 -19.25 5.51
C ALA A 615 -12.94 -17.90 5.26
N SER A 616 -12.52 -17.11 4.26
CA SER A 616 -12.92 -15.70 4.13
C SER A 616 -13.33 -15.33 2.71
N ASN A 617 -14.55 -14.82 2.57
CA ASN A 617 -15.11 -14.32 1.32
C ASN A 617 -14.75 -12.83 1.09
N LEU A 618 -13.73 -12.30 1.79
CA LEU A 618 -13.21 -10.98 1.51
C LEU A 618 -12.31 -11.01 0.28
N THR A 619 -12.41 -9.95 -0.52
CA THR A 619 -11.58 -9.72 -1.71
C THR A 619 -11.01 -8.31 -1.66
N MET A 620 -10.12 -7.97 -2.60
CA MET A 620 -9.69 -6.58 -2.79
C MET A 620 -10.86 -5.60 -3.01
N ALA A 621 -12.00 -6.04 -3.55
CA ALA A 621 -13.18 -5.20 -3.74
C ALA A 621 -13.91 -4.84 -2.42
N ASN A 622 -13.57 -5.50 -1.29
CA ASN A 622 -14.08 -5.17 0.04
C ASN A 622 -13.21 -4.15 0.80
N VAL A 623 -12.05 -3.77 0.24
CA VAL A 623 -11.23 -2.66 0.75
C VAL A 623 -11.87 -1.34 0.28
N PRO A 624 -12.26 -0.44 1.21
CA PRO A 624 -12.74 0.89 0.81
C PRO A 624 -11.59 1.77 0.33
N TRP A 625 -11.86 2.67 -0.60
CA TRP A 625 -10.96 3.77 -0.97
C TRP A 625 -10.86 4.80 0.16
N HIS A 626 -9.88 5.71 0.13
CA HIS A 626 -9.76 6.71 1.20
C HIS A 626 -10.95 7.67 1.22
N GLU A 627 -11.37 8.16 0.05
CA GLU A 627 -12.57 9.01 -0.13
C GLU A 627 -13.84 8.37 0.46
N GLU A 628 -13.98 7.04 0.40
CA GLU A 628 -15.13 6.31 0.96
C GLU A 628 -15.09 6.26 2.49
N VAL A 629 -13.91 6.18 3.10
CA VAL A 629 -13.74 6.25 4.56
C VAL A 629 -13.94 7.69 5.05
N VAL A 630 -13.45 8.70 4.31
CA VAL A 630 -13.71 10.12 4.60
C VAL A 630 -15.22 10.40 4.58
N HIS A 631 -15.95 9.96 3.54
CA HIS A 631 -17.41 10.14 3.44
C HIS A 631 -18.17 9.51 4.62
N PHE A 632 -17.88 8.24 4.93
CA PHE A 632 -18.48 7.55 6.07
C PHE A 632 -18.20 8.26 7.40
N VAL A 633 -16.99 8.80 7.58
CA VAL A 633 -16.61 9.54 8.80
C VAL A 633 -17.30 10.89 8.89
N GLN A 634 -17.50 11.57 7.76
CA GLN A 634 -18.26 12.82 7.68
C GLN A 634 -19.72 12.59 8.10
N GLU A 635 -20.41 11.63 7.48
CA GLU A 635 -21.79 11.26 7.81
C GLU A 635 -21.95 10.72 9.23
N LEU A 636 -20.96 9.97 9.73
CA LEU A 636 -20.96 9.52 11.12
C LEU A 636 -20.84 10.71 12.08
N ALA A 637 -19.94 11.66 11.83
CA ALA A 637 -19.74 12.82 12.69
C ALA A 637 -21.01 13.68 12.83
N ASP A 638 -21.78 13.84 11.75
CA ASP A 638 -23.08 14.53 11.76
C ASP A 638 -24.12 13.86 12.70
N LEU A 639 -23.97 12.56 12.98
CA LEU A 639 -24.82 11.81 13.92
C LEU A 639 -24.33 11.84 15.38
N ILE A 640 -23.08 12.25 15.65
CA ILE A 640 -22.47 12.28 17.00
C ILE A 640 -21.95 13.68 17.37
N PRO A 641 -22.82 14.67 17.61
CA PRO A 641 -22.45 16.09 17.74
C PRO A 641 -21.48 16.44 18.88
N ASP A 642 -21.29 15.54 19.86
CA ASP A 642 -20.27 15.63 20.91
C ASP A 642 -18.82 15.42 20.39
N TYR A 643 -18.64 15.05 19.13
CA TYR A 643 -17.38 14.70 18.48
C TYR A 643 -17.06 15.58 17.25
N GLU A 644 -15.82 15.54 16.79
CA GLU A 644 -15.33 16.22 15.58
C GLU A 644 -14.17 15.46 14.92
N ILE A 645 -13.99 15.63 13.61
CA ILE A 645 -12.87 15.05 12.86
C ILE A 645 -11.59 15.81 13.26
N ALA A 646 -10.62 15.08 13.79
CA ALA A 646 -9.40 15.64 14.37
C ALA A 646 -8.24 15.67 13.37
N CYS A 647 -8.01 14.55 12.67
CA CYS A 647 -6.97 14.41 11.65
C CYS A 647 -7.16 13.12 10.82
N GLU A 648 -6.49 13.03 9.68
CA GLU A 648 -6.51 11.86 8.80
C GLU A 648 -5.08 11.37 8.47
N HIS A 649 -4.99 10.15 7.94
CA HIS A 649 -3.73 9.57 7.45
C HIS A 649 -4.00 8.64 6.26
N GLU A 650 -4.09 9.23 5.07
CA GLU A 650 -4.39 8.59 3.78
C GLU A 650 -3.67 7.25 3.55
N HIS A 651 -2.34 7.20 3.69
CA HIS A 651 -1.55 5.97 3.46
C HIS A 651 -1.91 4.81 4.43
N SER A 652 -2.61 5.08 5.53
CA SER A 652 -3.12 4.02 6.43
C SER A 652 -4.61 3.72 6.23
N ASN A 653 -5.25 4.43 5.28
CA ASN A 653 -6.69 4.65 5.14
C ASN A 653 -7.40 4.75 6.50
N CYS A 654 -7.05 5.77 7.28
CA CYS A 654 -7.47 5.94 8.66
C CYS A 654 -7.82 7.41 8.94
N LEU A 655 -8.93 7.65 9.65
CA LEU A 655 -9.28 8.96 10.22
C LEU A 655 -9.41 8.85 11.75
N LEU A 656 -9.11 9.96 12.42
CA LEU A 656 -9.33 10.17 13.85
C LEU A 656 -10.51 11.12 14.03
N VAL A 657 -11.51 10.68 14.79
CA VAL A 657 -12.57 11.51 15.35
C VAL A 657 -12.34 11.60 16.87
N ALA A 658 -12.39 12.81 17.44
CA ALA A 658 -12.15 13.05 18.86
C ALA A 658 -13.40 13.62 19.53
N HIS A 659 -13.61 13.29 20.81
CA HIS A 659 -14.69 13.87 21.60
C HIS A 659 -14.28 15.28 22.05
N LYS A 660 -15.14 16.28 21.85
CA LYS A 660 -14.90 17.72 22.17
C LYS A 660 -14.54 18.04 23.63
N LYS A 661 -14.70 17.08 24.56
CA LYS A 661 -14.16 17.16 25.93
C LYS A 661 -12.62 17.10 25.98
N VAL A 662 -11.99 16.52 24.96
CA VAL A 662 -10.55 16.33 24.82
C VAL A 662 -9.99 17.53 24.06
N ARG A 663 -9.19 18.36 24.72
CA ARG A 663 -8.28 19.26 24.00
C ARG A 663 -7.11 18.45 23.46
N LEU A 664 -6.99 18.45 22.14
CA LEU A 664 -5.81 18.01 21.38
C LEU A 664 -4.69 19.06 21.50
#